data_AF-A0A1I7MKS7-F1
#
_entry.id   AF-A0A1I7MKS7-F1
#
_cell.length_a   1.000
_cell.length_b   1.000
_cell.length_c   1.000
_cell.angle_alpha   90.00
_cell.angle_beta   90.00
_cell.angle_gamma   90.00
#
_symmetry.space_group_name_H-M   'P 1'
#
loop_
_entity.id
_entity.type
_entity.pdbx_description
1 polymer ?
#
loop_
_entity_poly.entity_id
_entity_poly.type
_entity_poly.pdbx_seq_one_letter_code
_entity_poly.pdbx_strand_id
1 'polypeptide(L)'
;MTTTTAGTGTANGKGKGFAHLHTHTEYSMLDGAAKLTELFAEAERLGMDSMAITDHGYLFGAFDFWKKATDAGIKPIIGLEAYLAPGHQHRTDKTKVRWGEQHQKSDDVSGGGAITHMTLLSKNNTGMHNLFRAASIASLDSAYAKWPRIDRELLSTYSEGLIGTTGCPSGEIQTRLRLGQYNEAREAAAEFKDIFGAGNFYCELMQHGLDLEKRVITDLLKLAKDLDLPLVATNDLHYTHEHDAKPHEALLAIQSGSTLLEPTYDQGGSRFAFSGTEYYLKSPHQMRSLFSELPEACDNTLVIAEQCEVSFNTSANYMPKFPCPPGEDETSWLIKEVTTGLAGRYPNGVPDHVRKQADYELEVIISMGFPGYFLVVADFINWAKDHGIRVGPGRGSGAGSMVAYALKITELDPLEHGLIFERFLNPDRVSMPDFDVDFDDRRRSEVIDYVTEKYGDERVAMIVTYGTIKTKQALKDSARVMGKPFSMGETLTKALPPAVMAKDIPLKDIEDKDAPRYGEAGEFRELVASDPESAKVFETAKGIEGLKRQWGVHAAGVIMSSEPIIDVIPIMRRLQDGQVITQFDYPTAEGLGLIKMDFLGLRNLTIISDALENITANQGITLDLEGLSFDDAESYALLARGDTLGVFQLDGGPMRSLLKMMKPDNFEDISATIALYRPGPMGANSHTNYALRKNGQQEITPIHPELEEPLREILDTTYGLIVYQEQVMAIAQKVAGYSLGQADILRRAMGKKKKSELDKQYEAFHQGMIDRGYSEAAVKALWDILLPFSDYAFNKAHSAAYGLVSYWTAYLKAHYPAEYMAALLTSVGDDKDKMAMYLNECRHMGITVLPPDVNESSLFFTPVGKDIRFGMAAVRNVGTNVVTAMVGAREEKGDFTSYQDFFKKVPAVVCNKRTIESMIKAGAFDSLGYPRRALLAIHEEAVDATVVQKRQEANNQFDFFSLLDAEGDGAADAGLGIEVPDLPEWEKKDKLGFEREMLGLYVSDHPLQGLGGILDQHADHSITSILSDDGAPDGSMVTIAGLITSLQRRIAKNSGNAYARCEIEDLAASMEVMFFGQVYGPIATLLAEDLVVAVRGRVQRRDDGSVTLNAQELTIPDLSDGLTGPVTLTLPSFKATEAMVTELGNVLKVHPGTTEVRMKLTKNRSVEILQLSPEFRVNPNPALFGDLKVLLGPSCLD
;
A
#
# COMPACT_ATOMS: atom_id res chain seq x y z
N MET A 1 11.58 46.17 54.50
CA MET A 1 12.78 47.00 54.32
C MET A 1 13.91 46.11 53.87
N THR A 2 14.13 46.02 52.56
CA THR A 2 15.40 45.59 51.97
C THR A 2 15.32 46.02 50.50
N THR A 3 16.12 47.03 50.21
CA THR A 3 16.37 47.67 48.92
C THR A 3 16.94 46.68 47.91
N THR A 4 16.27 46.52 46.78
CA THR A 4 16.86 45.94 45.57
C THR A 4 16.97 47.03 44.51
N THR A 5 18.21 47.25 44.12
CA THR A 5 18.74 48.29 43.24
C THR A 5 18.07 48.33 41.88
N ALA A 6 17.59 49.52 41.51
CA ALA A 6 17.27 49.90 40.15
C ALA A 6 18.53 49.79 39.27
N GLY A 7 18.60 48.73 38.47
CA GLY A 7 19.48 48.68 37.30
C GLY A 7 18.86 49.55 36.21
N THR A 8 19.50 50.68 35.91
CA THR A 8 19.23 51.49 34.73
C THR A 8 19.58 50.67 33.48
N GLY A 9 18.62 49.88 33.00
CA GLY A 9 18.65 49.27 31.69
C GLY A 9 18.57 50.37 30.64
N THR A 10 19.66 50.54 29.90
CA THR A 10 19.77 51.40 28.74
C THR A 10 18.61 51.15 27.77
N ALA A 11 17.77 52.17 27.57
CA ALA A 11 16.88 52.27 26.43
C ALA A 11 17.74 52.38 25.15
N ASN A 12 18.08 51.25 24.54
CA ASN A 12 18.75 51.17 23.25
C ASN A 12 18.13 50.01 22.46
N GLY A 13 17.32 50.31 21.45
CA GLY A 13 16.89 49.30 20.47
C GLY A 13 15.53 49.49 19.76
N LYS A 14 14.60 50.31 20.28
CA LYS A 14 13.21 50.34 19.77
C LYS A 14 12.98 50.90 18.35
N GLY A 15 14.03 51.28 17.60
CA GLY A 15 13.90 51.94 16.28
C GLY A 15 14.39 51.14 15.06
N LYS A 16 14.70 49.84 15.19
CA LYS A 16 15.32 49.05 14.10
C LYS A 16 14.72 47.66 13.81
N GLY A 17 13.64 47.24 14.49
CA GLY A 17 12.99 45.94 14.27
C GLY A 17 12.08 45.91 13.03
N PHE A 18 11.69 44.73 12.56
CA PHE A 18 10.72 44.51 11.49
C PHE A 18 10.11 43.11 11.65
N ALA A 19 8.80 42.97 11.46
CA ALA A 19 8.11 41.68 11.48
C ALA A 19 7.59 41.34 10.07
N HIS A 20 7.92 40.15 9.57
CA HIS A 20 7.34 39.68 8.31
C HIS A 20 5.90 39.22 8.54
N LEU A 21 4.95 39.88 7.87
CA LEU A 21 3.51 39.64 8.02
C LEU A 21 2.86 38.96 6.80
N HIS A 22 3.62 38.73 5.73
CA HIS A 22 3.21 38.02 4.53
C HIS A 22 4.31 37.04 4.18
N THR A 23 4.08 35.76 4.47
CA THR A 23 5.11 34.71 4.43
C THR A 23 4.50 33.37 4.08
N HIS A 24 4.99 32.82 2.98
CA HIS A 24 4.66 31.50 2.48
C HIS A 24 5.71 30.49 2.95
N THR A 25 5.22 29.37 3.45
CA THR A 25 6.03 28.28 3.97
C THR A 25 5.96 27.09 3.02
N GLU A 26 6.68 26.01 3.34
CA GLU A 26 6.54 24.73 2.63
C GLU A 26 5.09 24.19 2.56
N TYR A 27 4.16 24.73 3.35
CA TYR A 27 2.74 24.38 3.30
C TYR A 27 1.95 25.07 2.19
N SER A 28 2.46 26.16 1.60
CA SER A 28 2.01 26.66 0.30
C SER A 28 2.50 25.75 -0.81
N MET A 29 1.98 24.51 -0.91
CA MET A 29 2.55 23.45 -1.76
C MET A 29 2.64 23.76 -3.26
N LEU A 30 2.04 24.85 -3.73
CA LEU A 30 2.15 25.26 -5.12
C LEU A 30 3.46 26.00 -5.44
N ASP A 31 3.98 26.76 -4.48
CA ASP A 31 5.04 27.76 -4.68
C ASP A 31 5.84 28.13 -3.43
N GLY A 32 5.48 27.69 -2.24
CA GLY A 32 6.25 27.88 -1.02
C GLY A 32 7.37 26.85 -0.85
N ALA A 33 8.57 27.33 -0.52
CA ALA A 33 9.78 26.54 -0.31
C ALA A 33 10.47 26.83 1.04
N ALA A 34 9.96 27.76 1.85
CA ALA A 34 10.53 28.06 3.17
C ALA A 34 10.18 26.96 4.19
N LYS A 35 11.18 26.12 4.52
CA LYS A 35 11.06 25.08 5.55
C LYS A 35 11.04 25.70 6.93
N LEU A 36 10.07 25.33 7.76
CA LEU A 36 9.85 26.02 9.05
C LEU A 36 11.08 26.04 9.96
N THR A 37 11.79 24.91 10.07
CA THR A 37 12.98 24.82 10.94
C THR A 37 14.10 25.75 10.47
N GLU A 38 14.34 25.83 9.16
CA GLU A 38 15.37 26.70 8.58
C GLU A 38 14.94 28.16 8.67
N LEU A 39 13.65 28.45 8.42
CA LEU A 39 13.07 29.77 8.51
C LEU A 39 13.22 30.39 9.91
N PHE A 40 12.89 29.66 10.97
CA PHE A 40 13.00 30.17 12.34
C PHE A 40 14.46 30.30 12.81
N ALA A 41 15.35 29.39 12.39
CA ALA A 41 16.77 29.53 12.67
C ALA A 41 17.36 30.80 12.03
N GLU A 42 16.95 31.11 10.80
CA GLU A 42 17.37 32.33 10.12
C GLU A 42 16.75 33.59 10.75
N ALA A 43 15.47 33.54 11.13
CA ALA A 43 14.79 34.63 11.83
C ALA A 43 15.46 34.97 13.17
N GLU A 44 15.84 33.95 13.95
CA GLU A 44 16.61 34.11 15.20
C GLU A 44 17.99 34.73 14.91
N ARG A 45 18.70 34.23 13.89
CA ARG A 45 20.00 34.79 13.46
C ARG A 45 19.91 36.26 13.07
N LEU A 46 18.80 36.67 12.44
CA LEU A 46 18.53 38.04 12.03
C LEU A 46 17.97 38.92 13.16
N GLY A 47 17.72 38.37 14.34
CA GLY A 47 17.23 39.10 15.52
C GLY A 47 15.76 39.51 15.43
N MET A 48 14.93 38.73 14.74
CA MET A 48 13.48 38.93 14.67
C MET A 48 12.81 38.25 15.87
N ASP A 49 11.77 38.88 16.40
CA ASP A 49 11.02 38.39 17.57
C ASP A 49 9.58 37.95 17.23
N SER A 50 9.14 38.15 15.99
CA SER A 50 7.78 37.88 15.53
C SER A 50 7.71 37.62 14.03
N MET A 51 6.79 36.75 13.62
CA MET A 51 6.57 36.40 12.21
C MET A 51 5.17 35.83 11.99
N ALA A 52 4.58 36.12 10.83
CA ALA A 52 3.32 35.54 10.41
C ALA A 52 3.49 34.35 9.47
N ILE A 53 2.51 33.45 9.46
CA ILE A 53 2.28 32.47 8.41
C ILE A 53 1.04 32.90 7.62
N THR A 54 1.15 33.01 6.30
CA THR A 54 0.04 33.41 5.42
C THR A 54 0.03 32.54 4.17
N ASP A 55 0.00 31.23 4.37
CA ASP A 55 -0.01 30.28 3.24
C ASP A 55 -1.25 30.45 2.35
N HIS A 56 -1.13 30.00 1.10
CA HIS A 56 -2.16 30.17 0.08
C HIS A 56 -3.42 29.33 0.36
N GLY A 57 -4.53 30.00 0.64
CA GLY A 57 -5.90 29.44 0.66
C GLY A 57 -6.19 28.37 1.70
N TYR A 58 -5.17 27.81 2.35
CA TYR A 58 -5.27 26.75 3.34
C TYR A 58 -4.39 27.05 4.55
N LEU A 59 -4.76 26.46 5.68
CA LEU A 59 -4.12 26.69 6.98
C LEU A 59 -3.25 25.51 7.41
N PHE A 60 -2.78 24.70 6.46
CA PHE A 60 -2.10 23.43 6.73
C PHE A 60 -0.97 23.51 7.78
N GLY A 61 -0.17 24.58 7.72
CA GLY A 61 0.99 24.78 8.59
C GLY A 61 0.73 25.51 9.90
N ALA A 62 -0.50 25.96 10.18
CA ALA A 62 -0.76 26.92 11.26
C ALA A 62 -0.28 26.45 12.64
N PHE A 63 -0.58 25.20 13.03
CA PHE A 63 -0.14 24.67 14.32
C PHE A 63 1.37 24.38 14.36
N ASP A 64 1.92 23.77 13.32
CA ASP A 64 3.36 23.45 13.27
C ASP A 64 4.22 24.72 13.29
N PHE A 65 3.76 25.78 12.59
CA PHE A 65 4.34 27.11 12.66
C PHE A 65 4.25 27.69 14.07
N TRP A 66 3.07 27.70 14.69
CA TRP A 66 2.89 28.20 16.05
C TRP A 66 3.82 27.51 17.05
N LYS A 67 3.89 26.18 16.99
CA LYS A 67 4.71 25.37 17.89
C LYS A 67 6.19 25.65 17.71
N LYS A 68 6.70 25.57 16.47
CA LYS A 68 8.13 25.78 16.17
C LYS A 68 8.58 27.21 16.43
N ALA A 69 7.74 28.21 16.12
CA ALA A 69 8.02 29.61 16.46
C ALA A 69 8.15 29.78 17.98
N THR A 70 7.18 29.24 18.73
CA THR A 70 7.17 29.31 20.20
C THR A 70 8.39 28.63 20.81
N ASP A 71 8.76 27.45 20.32
CA ASP A 71 9.96 26.72 20.74
C ASP A 71 11.26 27.49 20.45
N ALA A 72 11.28 28.30 19.37
CA ALA A 72 12.39 29.18 19.00
C ALA A 72 12.34 30.56 19.70
N GLY A 73 11.34 30.83 20.55
CA GLY A 73 11.18 32.13 21.21
C GLY A 73 10.72 33.27 20.28
N ILE A 74 10.18 32.94 19.11
CA ILE A 74 9.62 33.89 18.14
C ILE A 74 8.09 33.89 18.28
N LYS A 75 7.47 35.06 18.37
CA LYS A 75 6.02 35.21 18.50
C LYS A 75 5.31 34.83 17.20
N PRO A 76 4.48 33.78 17.17
CA PRO A 76 3.75 33.37 15.98
C PRO A 76 2.52 34.24 15.74
N ILE A 77 2.26 34.57 14.47
CA ILE A 77 1.03 35.20 14.02
C ILE A 77 0.37 34.28 12.99
N ILE A 78 -0.84 33.80 13.29
CA ILE A 78 -1.56 32.91 12.37
C ILE A 78 -2.37 33.72 11.37
N GLY A 79 -2.10 33.53 10.09
CA GLY A 79 -2.80 34.18 9.00
C GLY A 79 -3.06 33.25 7.82
N LEU A 80 -3.57 33.84 6.76
CA LEU A 80 -3.94 33.18 5.51
C LEU A 80 -3.84 34.19 4.38
N GLU A 81 -3.18 33.84 3.29
CA GLU A 81 -3.42 34.56 2.04
C GLU A 81 -4.65 33.93 1.37
N ALA A 82 -5.81 34.52 1.63
CA ALA A 82 -7.10 33.99 1.20
C ALA A 82 -7.30 34.21 -0.29
N TYR A 83 -7.80 33.19 -0.98
CA TYR A 83 -8.40 33.39 -2.30
C TYR A 83 -9.80 33.96 -2.11
N LEU A 84 -10.06 35.11 -2.73
CA LEU A 84 -11.38 35.73 -2.75
C LEU A 84 -12.09 35.50 -4.08
N ALA A 85 -13.41 35.30 -4.03
CA ALA A 85 -14.25 35.40 -5.21
C ALA A 85 -14.14 36.84 -5.78
N PRO A 86 -13.89 37.03 -7.09
CA PRO A 86 -13.71 38.37 -7.65
C PRO A 86 -14.97 39.24 -7.48
N GLY A 87 -14.82 40.43 -6.88
CA GLY A 87 -15.92 41.34 -6.62
C GLY A 87 -17.00 40.71 -5.74
N HIS A 88 -18.27 40.88 -6.13
CA HIS A 88 -19.44 40.41 -5.37
C HIS A 88 -19.91 39.01 -5.79
N GLN A 89 -19.08 38.24 -6.50
CA GLN A 89 -19.44 36.87 -6.84
C GLN A 89 -19.57 36.01 -5.58
N HIS A 90 -20.60 35.17 -5.54
CA HIS A 90 -20.72 34.14 -4.52
C HIS A 90 -19.68 33.05 -4.72
N ARG A 91 -19.13 32.48 -3.65
CA ARG A 91 -18.04 31.48 -3.70
C ARG A 91 -18.36 30.23 -4.52
N THR A 92 -19.63 29.85 -4.65
CA THR A 92 -20.08 28.71 -5.47
C THR A 92 -20.19 29.02 -6.97
N ASP A 93 -20.18 30.30 -7.38
CA ASP A 93 -20.32 30.72 -8.77
C ASP A 93 -19.03 30.45 -9.57
N LYS A 94 -19.09 29.60 -10.58
CA LYS A 94 -17.92 29.23 -11.40
C LYS A 94 -17.70 30.14 -12.62
N THR A 95 -18.44 31.24 -12.78
CA THR A 95 -18.25 32.15 -13.91
C THR A 95 -16.95 32.94 -13.79
N LYS A 96 -16.19 33.01 -14.90
CA LYS A 96 -14.92 33.75 -14.95
C LYS A 96 -15.18 35.25 -15.07
N VAL A 97 -14.46 36.03 -14.28
CA VAL A 97 -14.54 37.49 -14.26
C VAL A 97 -13.38 38.11 -15.03
N ARG A 98 -13.69 39.17 -15.78
CA ARG A 98 -12.72 40.01 -16.48
C ARG A 98 -13.08 41.47 -16.20
N TRP A 99 -12.13 42.24 -15.71
CA TRP A 99 -12.32 43.67 -15.44
C TRP A 99 -11.60 44.55 -16.47
N GLY A 100 -10.52 44.04 -17.06
CA GLY A 100 -9.73 44.74 -18.07
C GLY A 100 -10.21 44.51 -19.51
N GLU A 101 -9.67 45.30 -20.42
CA GLU A 101 -9.83 45.09 -21.86
C GLU A 101 -8.96 43.92 -22.38
N GLN A 102 -9.20 43.46 -23.61
CA GLN A 102 -8.47 42.33 -24.20
C GLN A 102 -6.94 42.52 -24.20
N HIS A 103 -6.46 43.76 -24.37
CA HIS A 103 -5.04 44.09 -24.36
C HIS A 103 -4.43 44.11 -22.94
N GLN A 104 -5.24 44.13 -21.89
CA GLN A 104 -4.83 44.13 -20.48
C GLN A 104 -4.96 42.74 -19.83
N LYS A 105 -5.22 41.69 -20.62
CA LYS A 105 -5.50 40.33 -20.13
C LYS A 105 -4.45 39.78 -19.15
N SER A 106 -3.18 40.16 -19.29
CA SER A 106 -2.08 39.74 -18.40
C SER A 106 -2.09 40.43 -17.03
N ASP A 107 -2.66 41.63 -16.93
CA ASP A 107 -2.73 42.41 -15.68
C ASP A 107 -4.05 42.20 -14.91
N ASP A 108 -5.02 41.54 -15.54
CA ASP A 108 -6.39 41.31 -15.07
C ASP A 108 -6.49 40.19 -13.99
N VAL A 109 -7.70 39.88 -13.55
CA VAL A 109 -8.01 38.94 -12.46
C VAL A 109 -7.25 37.59 -12.57
N SER A 110 -6.58 37.22 -11.47
CA SER A 110 -5.76 36.01 -11.32
C SER A 110 -6.55 34.70 -11.49
N GLY A 111 -5.84 33.59 -11.70
CA GLY A 111 -6.45 32.29 -12.02
C GLY A 111 -7.22 32.28 -13.34
N GLY A 112 -6.95 33.25 -14.23
CA GLY A 112 -7.66 33.43 -15.48
C GLY A 112 -9.08 34.00 -15.34
N GLY A 113 -9.34 34.74 -14.26
CA GLY A 113 -10.66 35.29 -13.91
C GLY A 113 -11.36 34.58 -12.76
N ALA A 114 -10.65 33.74 -12.01
CA ALA A 114 -11.25 32.86 -11.01
C ALA A 114 -11.14 33.40 -9.57
N ILE A 115 -10.06 34.12 -9.26
CA ILE A 115 -9.65 34.46 -7.90
C ILE A 115 -8.98 35.84 -7.83
N THR A 116 -9.07 36.46 -6.66
CA THR A 116 -8.17 37.53 -6.20
C THR A 116 -7.57 37.15 -4.85
N HIS A 117 -6.53 37.83 -4.38
CA HIS A 117 -5.85 37.52 -3.12
C HIS A 117 -6.16 38.55 -2.02
N MET A 118 -6.09 38.13 -0.75
CA MET A 118 -6.12 39.02 0.40
C MET A 118 -5.36 38.42 1.57
N THR A 119 -4.45 39.17 2.16
CA THR A 119 -3.74 38.77 3.38
C THR A 119 -4.63 38.99 4.60
N LEU A 120 -4.87 37.94 5.36
CA LEU A 120 -5.64 37.96 6.61
C LEU A 120 -4.75 37.51 7.78
N LEU A 121 -4.83 38.20 8.90
CA LEU A 121 -4.10 37.88 10.13
C LEU A 121 -5.04 37.77 11.32
N SER A 122 -4.80 36.79 12.18
CA SER A 122 -5.57 36.58 13.41
C SER A 122 -5.02 37.48 14.51
N LYS A 123 -5.84 38.42 15.00
CA LYS A 123 -5.50 39.27 16.14
C LYS A 123 -5.58 38.52 17.47
N ASN A 124 -6.49 37.55 17.57
CA ASN A 124 -6.71 36.76 18.77
C ASN A 124 -7.28 35.37 18.43
N ASN A 125 -7.53 34.54 19.44
CA ASN A 125 -8.13 33.21 19.23
C ASN A 125 -9.50 33.27 18.54
N THR A 126 -10.33 34.29 18.80
CA THR A 126 -11.60 34.48 18.07
C THR A 126 -11.35 34.65 16.57
N GLY A 127 -10.39 35.51 16.20
CA GLY A 127 -9.95 35.67 14.82
C GLY A 127 -9.43 34.38 14.21
N MET A 128 -8.61 33.62 14.94
CA MET A 128 -8.07 32.35 14.47
C MET A 128 -9.17 31.31 14.18
N HIS A 129 -10.13 31.13 15.08
CA HIS A 129 -11.25 30.22 14.85
C HIS A 129 -12.18 30.71 13.74
N ASN A 130 -12.38 32.01 13.61
CA ASN A 130 -13.12 32.60 12.49
C ASN A 130 -12.42 32.35 11.15
N LEU A 131 -11.09 32.45 11.12
CA LEU A 131 -10.27 32.11 9.96
C LEU A 131 -10.39 30.62 9.59
N PHE A 132 -10.38 29.74 10.60
CA PHE A 132 -10.57 28.29 10.41
C PHE A 132 -11.94 28.00 9.79
N ARG A 133 -13.01 28.62 10.31
CA ARG A 133 -14.38 28.46 9.78
C ARG A 133 -14.49 28.99 8.35
N ALA A 134 -14.06 30.22 8.09
CA ALA A 134 -14.18 30.83 6.77
C ALA A 134 -13.42 30.04 5.69
N ALA A 135 -12.18 29.64 5.98
CA ALA A 135 -11.37 28.82 5.06
C ALA A 135 -11.95 27.41 4.86
N SER A 136 -12.47 26.80 5.93
CA SER A 136 -13.11 25.48 5.83
C SER A 136 -14.39 25.54 4.99
N ILE A 137 -15.30 26.48 5.27
CA ILE A 137 -16.55 26.63 4.51
C ILE A 137 -16.26 26.94 3.04
N ALA A 138 -15.26 27.79 2.75
CA ALA A 138 -14.82 28.07 1.39
C ALA A 138 -14.40 26.79 0.62
N SER A 139 -13.82 25.81 1.31
CA SER A 139 -13.50 24.50 0.72
C SER A 139 -14.69 23.54 0.71
N LEU A 140 -15.50 23.50 1.76
CA LEU A 140 -16.61 22.55 1.95
C LEU A 140 -17.76 22.81 0.98
N ASP A 141 -18.09 24.08 0.72
CA ASP A 141 -19.20 24.46 -0.16
C ASP A 141 -18.86 24.12 -1.61
N SER A 142 -17.80 24.71 -2.17
CA SER A 142 -17.32 24.37 -3.51
C SER A 142 -16.01 25.10 -3.89
N ALA A 143 -14.86 24.42 -3.82
CA ALA A 143 -13.62 24.96 -4.36
C ALA A 143 -13.74 25.18 -5.90
N TYR A 144 -13.33 26.34 -6.43
CA TYR A 144 -13.46 26.68 -7.88
C TYR A 144 -12.71 25.69 -8.77
N ALA A 145 -11.56 25.28 -8.28
CA ALA A 145 -10.71 24.19 -8.74
C ALA A 145 -9.88 23.83 -7.51
N LYS A 146 -8.55 24.00 -7.57
CA LYS A 146 -7.69 23.91 -6.38
C LYS A 146 -7.79 25.11 -5.41
N TRP A 147 -8.61 26.11 -5.71
CA TRP A 147 -8.72 27.35 -4.93
C TRP A 147 -10.03 27.40 -4.13
N PRO A 148 -9.99 27.24 -2.79
CA PRO A 148 -11.14 27.52 -1.93
C PRO A 148 -11.32 29.03 -1.82
N ARG A 149 -12.49 29.55 -2.23
CA ARG A 149 -12.70 31.00 -2.31
C ARG A 149 -13.59 31.49 -1.18
N ILE A 150 -13.17 32.54 -0.50
CA ILE A 150 -13.98 33.29 0.46
C ILE A 150 -14.70 34.41 -0.31
N ASP A 151 -15.99 34.62 -0.04
CA ASP A 151 -16.77 35.73 -0.57
C ASP A 151 -17.06 36.78 0.53
N ARG A 152 -17.77 37.84 0.16
CA ARG A 152 -18.07 38.97 1.06
C ARG A 152 -19.00 38.54 2.19
N GLU A 153 -19.85 37.54 1.96
CA GLU A 153 -20.73 36.97 2.98
C GLU A 153 -19.90 36.31 4.09
N LEU A 154 -18.97 35.43 3.74
CA LEU A 154 -18.10 34.77 4.71
C LEU A 154 -17.17 35.77 5.40
N LEU A 155 -16.58 36.73 4.66
CA LEU A 155 -15.76 37.77 5.26
C LEU A 155 -16.56 38.61 6.27
N SER A 156 -17.77 39.05 5.91
CA SER A 156 -18.62 39.84 6.81
C SER A 156 -19.09 39.06 8.03
N THR A 157 -19.29 37.74 7.89
CA THR A 157 -19.73 36.87 8.99
C THR A 157 -18.59 36.57 9.97
N TYR A 158 -17.37 36.40 9.47
CA TYR A 158 -16.22 35.92 10.23
C TYR A 158 -15.09 36.96 10.34
N SER A 159 -15.36 38.26 10.18
CA SER A 159 -14.33 39.31 10.26
C SER A 159 -13.87 39.64 11.69
N GLU A 160 -14.66 39.30 12.71
CA GLU A 160 -14.32 39.62 14.09
C GLU A 160 -12.97 38.99 14.49
N GLY A 161 -12.06 39.83 15.01
CA GLY A 161 -10.73 39.40 15.43
C GLY A 161 -9.74 39.21 14.28
N LEU A 162 -10.10 39.55 13.04
CA LEU A 162 -9.20 39.53 11.88
C LEU A 162 -8.66 40.92 11.54
N ILE A 163 -7.44 40.94 11.01
CA ILE A 163 -6.83 42.09 10.35
C ILE A 163 -6.69 41.74 8.86
N GLY A 164 -7.17 42.61 7.99
CA GLY A 164 -7.05 42.45 6.54
C GLY A 164 -6.08 43.48 5.93
N THR A 165 -5.55 43.17 4.75
CA THR A 165 -4.75 44.12 3.97
C THR A 165 -5.29 44.29 2.56
N THR A 166 -4.76 45.28 1.83
CA THR A 166 -5.02 45.43 0.38
C THR A 166 -4.45 44.30 -0.48
N GLY A 167 -3.65 43.40 0.12
CA GLY A 167 -3.08 42.19 -0.49
C GLY A 167 -1.88 42.46 -1.39
N CYS A 168 -1.34 41.38 -1.98
CA CYS A 168 -0.30 41.40 -3.01
C CYS A 168 -0.86 41.97 -4.34
N PRO A 169 -0.06 42.03 -5.42
CA PRO A 169 -0.57 42.45 -6.73
C PRO A 169 -1.75 41.62 -7.25
N SER A 170 -1.88 40.35 -6.88
CA SER A 170 -3.07 39.54 -7.24
C SER A 170 -4.33 39.91 -6.46
N GLY A 171 -4.27 40.86 -5.53
CA GLY A 171 -5.42 41.37 -4.79
C GLY A 171 -6.37 42.21 -5.62
N GLU A 172 -7.64 42.28 -5.18
CA GLU A 172 -8.70 42.98 -5.90
C GLU A 172 -8.36 44.47 -6.12
N ILE A 173 -7.92 45.14 -5.07
CA ILE A 173 -7.61 46.57 -5.09
C ILE A 173 -6.44 46.84 -6.04
N GLN A 174 -5.33 46.13 -5.87
CA GLN A 174 -4.15 46.32 -6.72
C GLN A 174 -4.42 45.98 -8.20
N THR A 175 -5.24 44.95 -8.45
CA THR A 175 -5.66 44.58 -9.81
C THR A 175 -6.45 45.72 -10.46
N ARG A 176 -7.43 46.30 -9.75
CA ARG A 176 -8.17 47.48 -10.24
C ARG A 176 -7.26 48.68 -10.49
N LEU A 177 -6.28 48.93 -9.61
CA LEU A 177 -5.29 50.00 -9.82
C LEU A 177 -4.43 49.78 -11.07
N ARG A 178 -3.93 48.56 -11.32
CA ARG A 178 -3.18 48.24 -12.56
C ARG A 178 -4.00 48.47 -13.83
N LEU A 179 -5.31 48.25 -13.75
CA LEU A 179 -6.24 48.49 -14.85
C LEU A 179 -6.65 49.96 -15.01
N GLY A 180 -6.18 50.87 -14.13
CA GLY A 180 -6.53 52.29 -14.14
C GLY A 180 -7.91 52.60 -13.53
N GLN A 181 -8.50 51.66 -12.80
CA GLN A 181 -9.86 51.70 -12.24
C GLN A 181 -9.84 52.19 -10.79
N TYR A 182 -9.39 53.43 -10.57
CA TYR A 182 -9.18 53.98 -9.21
C TYR A 182 -10.45 54.07 -8.38
N ASN A 183 -11.59 54.41 -8.99
CA ASN A 183 -12.84 54.58 -8.26
C ASN A 183 -13.35 53.23 -7.73
N GLU A 184 -13.26 52.18 -8.55
CA GLU A 184 -13.62 50.81 -8.21
C GLU A 184 -12.67 50.24 -7.15
N ALA A 185 -11.36 50.53 -7.26
CA ALA A 185 -10.37 50.17 -6.23
C ALA A 185 -10.70 50.83 -4.87
N ARG A 186 -11.11 52.11 -4.91
CA ARG A 186 -11.50 52.88 -3.72
C ARG A 186 -12.79 52.36 -3.09
N GLU A 187 -13.76 51.98 -3.90
CA GLU A 187 -15.02 51.39 -3.43
C GLU A 187 -14.77 50.04 -2.73
N ALA A 188 -14.01 49.14 -3.36
CA ALA A 188 -13.65 47.85 -2.76
C ALA A 188 -12.84 48.03 -1.46
N ALA A 189 -11.88 48.94 -1.43
CA ALA A 189 -11.10 49.23 -0.22
C ALA A 189 -11.95 49.81 0.92
N ALA A 190 -12.95 50.64 0.61
CA ALA A 190 -13.88 51.16 1.59
C ALA A 190 -14.78 50.05 2.16
N GLU A 191 -15.30 49.16 1.31
CA GLU A 191 -16.09 48.00 1.73
C GLU A 191 -15.30 47.09 2.67
N PHE A 192 -14.06 46.73 2.31
CA PHE A 192 -13.22 45.92 3.19
C PHE A 192 -12.89 46.62 4.50
N LYS A 193 -12.64 47.94 4.48
CA LYS A 193 -12.48 48.73 5.71
C LYS A 193 -13.71 48.64 6.61
N ASP A 194 -14.91 48.68 6.04
CA ASP A 194 -16.16 48.57 6.78
C ASP A 194 -16.36 47.16 7.37
N ILE A 195 -15.97 46.10 6.63
CA ILE A 195 -16.04 44.70 7.07
C ILE A 195 -15.12 44.41 8.27
N PHE A 196 -13.86 44.85 8.21
CA PHE A 196 -12.87 44.58 9.28
C PHE A 196 -12.90 45.63 10.40
N GLY A 197 -13.44 46.82 10.11
CA GLY A 197 -13.49 47.97 11.01
C GLY A 197 -12.27 48.88 10.92
N ALA A 198 -12.48 50.15 11.28
CA ALA A 198 -11.42 51.15 11.30
C ALA A 198 -10.30 50.76 12.29
N GLY A 199 -9.09 50.54 11.78
CA GLY A 199 -7.91 50.10 12.55
C GLY A 199 -7.50 48.64 12.32
N ASN A 200 -8.33 47.84 11.63
CA ASN A 200 -8.02 46.45 11.29
C ASN A 200 -7.88 46.22 9.77
N PHE A 201 -7.84 47.28 8.96
CA PHE A 201 -7.59 47.19 7.51
C PHE A 201 -6.42 48.11 7.11
N TYR A 202 -5.39 47.53 6.50
CA TYR A 202 -4.11 48.21 6.21
C TYR A 202 -3.82 48.26 4.71
N CYS A 203 -3.18 49.34 4.25
CA CYS A 203 -2.65 49.45 2.90
C CYS A 203 -1.27 48.77 2.82
N GLU A 204 -1.21 47.61 2.17
CA GLU A 204 -0.02 46.79 2.04
C GLU A 204 0.87 47.25 0.89
N LEU A 205 2.16 47.42 1.19
CA LEU A 205 3.18 47.90 0.26
C LEU A 205 4.30 46.86 0.13
N MET A 206 4.64 46.54 -1.11
CA MET A 206 5.71 45.62 -1.49
C MET A 206 6.66 46.29 -2.49
N GLN A 207 7.95 45.94 -2.45
CA GLN A 207 8.95 46.44 -3.39
C GLN A 207 9.97 45.34 -3.75
N HIS A 208 9.74 44.66 -4.87
CA HIS A 208 10.63 43.66 -5.46
C HIS A 208 11.34 44.20 -6.72
N GLY A 209 11.09 45.47 -7.07
CA GLY A 209 11.69 46.14 -8.24
C GLY A 209 10.90 45.93 -9.53
N LEU A 210 9.71 45.33 -9.45
CA LEU A 210 8.85 45.01 -10.58
C LEU A 210 8.19 46.26 -11.17
N ASP A 211 7.93 46.24 -12.47
CA ASP A 211 7.24 47.34 -13.15
C ASP A 211 5.80 47.53 -12.62
N LEU A 212 5.10 46.41 -12.40
CA LEU A 212 3.72 46.42 -11.91
C LEU A 212 3.59 47.12 -10.55
N GLU A 213 4.56 46.98 -9.66
CA GLU A 213 4.57 47.61 -8.33
C GLU A 213 4.81 49.11 -8.45
N LYS A 214 5.76 49.51 -9.30
CA LYS A 214 6.06 50.92 -9.59
C LYS A 214 4.85 51.65 -10.17
N ARG A 215 4.04 50.98 -11.00
CA ARG A 215 2.82 51.54 -11.59
C ARG A 215 1.74 51.84 -10.55
N VAL A 216 1.58 51.02 -9.50
CA VAL A 216 0.47 51.14 -8.54
C VAL A 216 0.81 51.87 -7.24
N ILE A 217 2.09 51.97 -6.86
CA ILE A 217 2.50 52.52 -5.54
C ILE A 217 1.98 53.94 -5.29
N THR A 218 1.95 54.81 -6.31
CA THR A 218 1.46 56.19 -6.17
C THR A 218 -0.04 56.20 -5.87
N ASP A 219 -0.80 55.35 -6.54
CA ASP A 219 -2.25 55.24 -6.33
C ASP A 219 -2.59 54.54 -5.01
N LEU A 220 -1.78 53.58 -4.56
CA LEU A 220 -1.92 52.97 -3.22
C LEU A 220 -1.72 53.99 -2.10
N LEU A 221 -0.71 54.86 -2.19
CA LEU A 221 -0.49 55.93 -1.21
C LEU A 221 -1.61 56.97 -1.24
N LYS A 222 -2.12 57.29 -2.42
CA LYS A 222 -3.28 58.17 -2.58
C LYS A 222 -4.53 57.54 -1.95
N LEU A 223 -4.77 56.25 -2.21
CA LEU A 223 -5.88 55.49 -1.64
C LEU A 223 -5.81 55.43 -0.11
N ALA A 224 -4.63 55.15 0.43
CA ALA A 224 -4.39 55.15 1.88
C ALA A 224 -4.73 56.49 2.51
N LYS A 225 -4.40 57.61 1.87
CA LYS A 225 -4.76 58.95 2.33
C LYS A 225 -6.25 59.24 2.21
N ASP A 226 -6.88 58.87 1.09
CA ASP A 226 -8.30 59.13 0.81
C ASP A 226 -9.23 58.37 1.77
N LEU A 227 -8.80 57.19 2.23
CA LEU A 227 -9.57 56.31 3.12
C LEU A 227 -9.02 56.25 4.54
N ASP A 228 -7.97 57.01 4.87
CA ASP A 228 -7.30 56.97 6.19
C ASP A 228 -6.93 55.53 6.60
N LEU A 229 -6.19 54.84 5.72
CA LEU A 229 -5.67 53.50 5.95
C LEU A 229 -4.21 53.56 6.42
N PRO A 230 -3.87 52.91 7.54
CA PRO A 230 -2.47 52.77 7.94
C PRO A 230 -1.68 51.95 6.92
N LEU A 231 -0.44 52.36 6.64
CA LEU A 231 0.47 51.63 5.74
C LEU A 231 1.09 50.42 6.44
N VAL A 232 1.34 49.33 5.72
CA VAL A 232 2.12 48.19 6.22
C VAL A 232 3.07 47.69 5.12
N ALA A 233 4.34 47.49 5.46
CA ALA A 233 5.34 46.96 4.54
C ALA A 233 5.46 45.43 4.69
N THR A 234 5.46 44.71 3.57
CA THR A 234 5.65 43.24 3.52
C THR A 234 6.60 42.86 2.37
N ASN A 235 7.06 41.60 2.33
CA ASN A 235 7.99 41.10 1.31
C ASN A 235 7.53 39.79 0.66
N ASP A 236 6.32 39.31 0.96
CA ASP A 236 5.72 38.14 0.31
C ASP A 236 6.70 36.96 0.10
N LEU A 237 7.42 36.59 1.16
CA LEU A 237 8.56 35.68 1.03
C LEU A 237 8.08 34.25 0.77
N HIS A 238 8.81 33.52 -0.08
CA HIS A 238 8.50 32.14 -0.48
C HIS A 238 9.64 31.15 -0.19
N TYR A 239 10.84 31.64 0.12
CA TYR A 239 11.99 30.81 0.47
C TYR A 239 12.84 31.47 1.57
N THR A 240 13.72 30.70 2.22
CA THR A 240 14.43 31.20 3.41
C THR A 240 15.59 32.13 3.03
N HIS A 241 16.46 31.70 2.11
CA HIS A 241 17.65 32.43 1.72
C HIS A 241 17.62 32.87 0.26
N GLU A 242 18.35 33.94 -0.09
CA GLU A 242 18.44 34.44 -1.46
C GLU A 242 18.92 33.38 -2.47
N HIS A 243 19.81 32.46 -2.06
CA HIS A 243 20.33 31.40 -2.93
C HIS A 243 19.29 30.30 -3.25
N ASP A 244 18.17 30.24 -2.53
CA ASP A 244 17.10 29.27 -2.74
C ASP A 244 16.21 29.61 -3.93
N ALA A 245 16.38 30.77 -4.56
CA ALA A 245 15.60 31.20 -5.73
C ALA A 245 15.65 30.18 -6.89
N LYS A 246 16.79 29.51 -7.12
CA LYS A 246 16.93 28.49 -8.17
C LYS A 246 16.20 27.19 -7.84
N PRO A 247 16.40 26.57 -6.65
CA PRO A 247 15.56 25.47 -6.18
C PRO A 247 14.06 25.77 -6.21
N HIS A 248 13.67 26.98 -5.81
CA HIS A 248 12.29 27.45 -5.86
C HIS A 248 11.75 27.47 -7.29
N GLU A 249 12.48 28.03 -8.25
CA GLU A 249 12.08 28.00 -9.66
C GLU A 249 11.92 26.57 -10.19
N ALA A 250 12.79 25.64 -9.77
CA ALA A 250 12.65 24.21 -10.10
C ALA A 250 11.39 23.59 -9.49
N LEU A 251 11.04 23.94 -8.25
CA LEU A 251 9.79 23.52 -7.60
C LEU A 251 8.57 23.99 -8.40
N LEU A 252 8.55 25.26 -8.84
CA LEU A 252 7.46 25.79 -9.67
C LEU A 252 7.33 25.04 -11.01
N ALA A 253 8.45 24.65 -11.62
CA ALA A 253 8.46 23.85 -12.84
C ALA A 253 7.89 22.44 -12.59
N ILE A 254 8.23 21.79 -11.46
CA ILE A 254 7.65 20.50 -11.05
C ILE A 254 6.13 20.60 -10.96
N GLN A 255 5.63 21.66 -10.34
CA GLN A 255 4.22 21.83 -10.03
C GLN A 255 3.37 22.22 -11.25
N SER A 256 3.95 22.98 -12.18
CA SER A 256 3.33 23.32 -13.46
C SER A 256 3.46 22.23 -14.52
N GLY A 257 4.24 21.17 -14.26
CA GLY A 257 4.49 20.09 -15.21
C GLY A 257 5.33 20.53 -16.43
N SER A 258 6.13 21.58 -16.27
CA SER A 258 6.97 22.18 -17.32
C SER A 258 8.46 21.89 -17.07
N THR A 259 9.28 22.15 -18.08
CA THR A 259 10.75 22.09 -17.96
C THR A 259 11.36 23.48 -17.78
N LEU A 260 12.50 23.58 -17.10
CA LEU A 260 13.27 24.83 -16.95
C LEU A 260 13.74 25.44 -18.28
N LEU A 261 13.66 24.68 -19.38
CA LEU A 261 13.99 25.14 -20.72
C LEU A 261 12.84 25.92 -21.38
N GLU A 262 11.61 25.77 -20.88
CA GLU A 262 10.44 26.47 -21.42
C GLU A 262 10.42 27.95 -21.02
N PRO A 263 9.97 28.86 -21.91
CA PRO A 263 9.83 30.26 -21.57
C PRO A 263 8.77 30.48 -20.49
N THR A 264 8.99 31.47 -19.62
CA THR A 264 8.06 31.83 -18.54
C THR A 264 6.85 32.61 -19.08
N TYR A 265 5.79 32.78 -18.28
CA TYR A 265 4.65 33.63 -18.66
C TYR A 265 5.07 35.05 -19.04
N ASP A 266 6.01 35.65 -18.33
CA ASP A 266 6.53 37.00 -18.63
C ASP A 266 7.29 37.06 -19.96
N GLN A 267 7.80 35.92 -20.42
CA GLN A 267 8.46 35.75 -21.72
C GLN A 267 7.50 35.30 -22.83
N GLY A 268 6.18 35.26 -22.56
CA GLY A 268 5.15 34.79 -23.50
C GLY A 268 5.04 33.26 -23.62
N GLY A 269 5.66 32.52 -22.71
CA GLY A 269 5.60 31.06 -22.63
C GLY A 269 4.52 30.52 -21.69
N SER A 270 4.62 29.23 -21.35
CA SER A 270 3.65 28.50 -20.52
C SER A 270 4.13 28.13 -19.11
N ARG A 271 5.42 28.36 -18.80
CA ARG A 271 6.03 28.00 -17.52
C ARG A 271 5.74 29.04 -16.44
N PHE A 272 5.32 28.56 -15.26
CA PHE A 272 5.17 29.39 -14.08
C PHE A 272 6.52 29.59 -13.40
N ALA A 273 6.91 30.85 -13.20
CA ALA A 273 8.11 31.26 -12.48
C ALA A 273 7.88 32.67 -11.91
N PHE A 274 8.57 33.00 -10.82
CA PHE A 274 8.53 34.34 -10.26
C PHE A 274 9.49 35.27 -11.02
N SER A 275 9.08 36.53 -11.17
CA SER A 275 9.94 37.56 -11.72
C SER A 275 10.87 38.11 -10.62
N GLY A 276 12.17 37.83 -10.71
CA GLY A 276 13.17 38.30 -9.74
C GLY A 276 13.51 37.29 -8.63
N THR A 277 14.41 37.68 -7.72
CA THR A 277 14.99 36.81 -6.67
C THR A 277 14.79 37.36 -5.25
N GLU A 278 13.85 38.30 -5.08
CA GLU A 278 13.72 39.13 -3.88
C GLU A 278 12.76 38.54 -2.80
N TYR A 279 12.27 37.31 -3.00
CA TYR A 279 11.22 36.67 -2.20
C TYR A 279 11.78 35.81 -1.05
N TYR A 280 12.88 36.24 -0.44
CA TYR A 280 13.51 35.56 0.70
C TYR A 280 13.26 36.29 2.02
N LEU A 281 13.69 35.68 3.15
CA LEU A 281 13.65 36.31 4.46
C LEU A 281 14.66 37.47 4.56
N LYS A 282 14.25 38.67 4.13
CA LYS A 282 15.04 39.90 4.25
C LYS A 282 15.23 40.30 5.71
N SER A 283 16.43 40.72 6.07
CA SER A 283 16.72 41.26 7.39
C SER A 283 15.94 42.56 7.69
N PRO A 284 15.69 42.91 8.96
CA PRO A 284 15.05 44.17 9.32
C PRO A 284 15.78 45.40 8.75
N HIS A 285 17.11 45.32 8.63
CA HIS A 285 17.91 46.37 8.01
C HIS A 285 17.58 46.56 6.52
N GLN A 286 17.51 45.46 5.75
CA GLN A 286 17.18 45.51 4.33
C GLN A 286 15.78 46.08 4.10
N MET A 287 14.78 45.63 4.88
CA MET A 287 13.41 46.14 4.77
C MET A 287 13.31 47.63 5.11
N ARG A 288 13.96 48.08 6.19
CA ARG A 288 13.96 49.51 6.55
C ARG A 288 14.72 50.38 5.56
N SER A 289 15.75 49.85 4.89
CA SER A 289 16.44 50.55 3.80
C SER A 289 15.54 50.70 2.57
N LEU A 290 14.80 49.65 2.22
CA LEU A 290 13.86 49.63 1.09
C LEU A 290 12.73 50.65 1.28
N PHE A 291 12.18 50.75 2.49
CA PHE A 291 11.10 51.68 2.85
C PHE A 291 11.59 52.92 3.62
N SER A 292 12.80 53.39 3.34
CA SER A 292 13.39 54.52 4.07
C SER A 292 12.62 55.83 3.96
N GLU A 293 11.84 56.01 2.89
CA GLU A 293 10.95 57.17 2.70
C GLU A 293 9.60 57.01 3.41
N LEU A 294 9.23 55.79 3.83
CA LEU A 294 7.96 55.44 4.47
C LEU A 294 8.21 54.60 5.74
N PRO A 295 8.94 55.13 6.74
CA PRO A 295 9.31 54.36 7.94
C PRO A 295 8.10 53.83 8.72
N GLU A 296 6.98 54.57 8.70
CA GLU A 296 5.71 54.17 9.31
C GLU A 296 5.16 52.83 8.81
N ALA A 297 5.40 52.48 7.54
CA ALA A 297 4.97 51.19 6.99
C ALA A 297 5.72 50.02 7.64
N CYS A 298 7.01 50.20 7.97
CA CYS A 298 7.79 49.23 8.74
C CYS A 298 7.39 49.22 10.22
N ASP A 299 7.15 50.38 10.83
CA ASP A 299 6.78 50.46 12.25
C ASP A 299 5.42 49.81 12.52
N ASN A 300 4.46 49.93 11.60
CA ASN A 300 3.16 49.28 11.72
C ASN A 300 3.24 47.74 11.68
N THR A 301 4.31 47.15 11.12
CA THR A 301 4.50 45.68 11.20
C THR A 301 4.64 45.22 12.65
N LEU A 302 5.37 45.97 13.46
CA LEU A 302 5.58 45.70 14.88
C LEU A 302 4.33 45.97 15.70
N VAL A 303 3.56 47.02 15.33
CA VAL A 303 2.28 47.33 15.96
C VAL A 303 1.27 46.20 15.75
N ILE A 304 1.19 45.64 14.53
CA ILE A 304 0.34 44.49 14.26
C ILE A 304 0.83 43.26 15.06
N ALA A 305 2.13 42.99 15.04
CA ALA A 305 2.71 41.88 15.80
C ALA A 305 2.45 41.97 17.32
N GLU A 306 2.47 43.18 17.88
CA GLU A 306 2.13 43.42 19.29
C GLU A 306 0.64 43.13 19.57
N GLN A 307 -0.25 43.46 18.63
CA GLN A 307 -1.69 43.24 18.76
C GLN A 307 -2.13 41.78 18.63
N CYS A 308 -1.39 40.96 17.88
CA CYS A 308 -1.73 39.57 17.62
C CYS A 308 -1.36 38.67 18.80
N GLU A 309 -2.31 37.94 19.40
CA GLU A 309 -2.04 36.98 20.48
C GLU A 309 -2.88 35.72 20.29
N VAL A 310 -2.22 34.61 19.91
CA VAL A 310 -2.88 33.35 19.55
C VAL A 310 -2.27 32.18 20.29
N SER A 311 -3.13 31.24 20.71
CA SER A 311 -2.75 30.05 21.46
C SER A 311 -3.60 28.85 21.07
N PHE A 312 -3.00 27.67 21.06
CA PHE A 312 -3.72 26.41 20.88
C PHE A 312 -3.96 25.72 22.23
N ASN A 313 -5.15 25.14 22.42
CA ASN A 313 -5.46 24.36 23.62
C ASN A 313 -4.95 22.92 23.47
N THR A 314 -3.68 22.70 23.79
CA THR A 314 -3.06 21.35 23.77
C THR A 314 -3.44 20.48 24.97
N SER A 315 -4.35 20.95 25.83
CA SER A 315 -4.90 20.21 26.97
C SER A 315 -6.35 19.78 26.78
N ALA A 316 -6.94 20.10 25.63
CA ALA A 316 -8.30 19.71 25.30
C ALA A 316 -8.45 18.19 25.17
N ASN A 317 -9.68 17.71 25.32
CA ASN A 317 -10.04 16.32 25.14
C ASN A 317 -11.44 16.26 24.49
N TYR A 318 -11.50 15.80 23.24
CA TYR A 318 -12.72 15.75 22.43
C TYR A 318 -13.19 14.32 22.21
N MET A 319 -13.07 13.46 23.23
CA MET A 319 -13.52 12.07 23.19
C MET A 319 -14.97 11.94 22.69
N PRO A 320 -15.24 11.09 21.69
CA PRO A 320 -16.59 10.84 21.19
C PRO A 320 -17.56 10.43 22.30
N LYS A 321 -18.78 10.95 22.24
CA LYS A 321 -19.85 10.65 23.20
C LYS A 321 -20.76 9.55 22.64
N PHE A 322 -21.00 8.51 23.42
CA PHE A 322 -21.90 7.42 23.03
C PHE A 322 -23.36 7.78 23.40
N PRO A 323 -24.32 7.64 22.47
CA PRO A 323 -25.73 7.89 22.75
C PRO A 323 -26.33 6.79 23.63
N CYS A 324 -26.26 6.97 24.96
CA CYS A 324 -26.74 6.00 25.94
C CYS A 324 -28.28 5.96 26.02
N PRO A 325 -28.89 4.79 26.32
CA PRO A 325 -30.32 4.69 26.56
C PRO A 325 -30.80 5.57 27.73
N PRO A 326 -32.09 6.00 27.75
CA PRO A 326 -32.62 6.82 28.84
C PRO A 326 -32.41 6.20 30.22
N GLY A 327 -31.74 6.93 31.12
CA GLY A 327 -31.46 6.52 32.50
C GLY A 327 -30.13 5.81 32.72
N GLU A 328 -29.34 5.58 31.66
CA GLU A 328 -27.98 5.06 31.71
C GLU A 328 -26.97 6.16 31.33
N ASP A 329 -25.75 6.10 31.87
CA ASP A 329 -24.61 6.87 31.39
C ASP A 329 -23.57 5.93 30.75
N GLU A 330 -22.50 6.48 30.16
CA GLU A 330 -21.48 5.67 29.48
C GLU A 330 -20.83 4.64 30.42
N THR A 331 -20.74 4.95 31.71
CA THR A 331 -20.14 4.06 32.71
C THR A 331 -21.08 2.91 33.04
N SER A 332 -22.34 3.22 33.39
CA SER A 332 -23.33 2.19 33.72
C SER A 332 -23.64 1.29 32.52
N TRP A 333 -23.66 1.87 31.31
CA TRP A 333 -23.87 1.15 30.07
C TRP A 333 -22.70 0.23 29.73
N LEU A 334 -21.45 0.70 29.84
CA LEU A 334 -20.26 -0.13 29.59
C LEU A 334 -20.25 -1.37 30.51
N ILE A 335 -20.49 -1.19 31.81
CA ILE A 335 -20.51 -2.31 32.77
C ILE A 335 -21.54 -3.37 32.37
N LYS A 336 -22.72 -2.93 31.91
CA LYS A 336 -23.81 -3.80 31.48
C LYS A 336 -23.49 -4.55 30.19
N GLU A 337 -22.90 -3.87 29.21
CA GLU A 337 -22.47 -4.47 27.94
C GLU A 337 -21.36 -5.50 28.17
N VAL A 338 -20.36 -5.19 29.01
CA VAL A 338 -19.30 -6.15 29.38
C VAL A 338 -19.87 -7.37 30.09
N THR A 339 -20.79 -7.17 31.04
CA THR A 339 -21.45 -8.29 31.74
C THR A 339 -22.21 -9.20 30.77
N THR A 340 -22.93 -8.60 29.82
CA THR A 340 -23.68 -9.33 28.79
C THR A 340 -22.73 -10.07 27.83
N GLY A 341 -21.66 -9.39 27.40
CA GLY A 341 -20.63 -9.93 26.53
C GLY A 341 -19.90 -11.15 27.13
N LEU A 342 -19.49 -11.06 28.41
CA LEU A 342 -18.88 -12.18 29.13
C LEU A 342 -19.82 -13.38 29.23
N ALA A 343 -21.11 -13.16 29.49
CA ALA A 343 -22.09 -14.24 29.52
C ALA A 343 -22.24 -14.93 28.14
N GLY A 344 -22.09 -14.16 27.05
CA GLY A 344 -22.08 -14.68 25.68
C GLY A 344 -20.81 -15.46 25.33
N ARG A 345 -19.62 -14.97 25.73
CA ARG A 345 -18.33 -15.64 25.49
C ARG A 345 -18.16 -16.92 26.33
N TYR A 346 -18.72 -16.95 27.54
CA TYR A 346 -18.66 -18.09 28.45
C TYR A 346 -20.06 -18.63 28.78
N PRO A 347 -20.72 -19.33 27.83
CA PRO A 347 -22.11 -19.80 28.02
C PRO A 347 -22.26 -20.84 29.15
N ASN A 348 -21.16 -21.53 29.51
CA ASN A 348 -21.11 -22.48 30.62
C ASN A 348 -20.85 -21.81 31.99
N GLY A 349 -20.85 -20.48 32.04
CA GLY A 349 -20.56 -19.68 33.23
C GLY A 349 -19.20 -19.00 33.17
N VAL A 350 -19.15 -17.73 33.56
CA VAL A 350 -17.93 -16.91 33.57
C VAL A 350 -17.02 -17.34 34.74
N PRO A 351 -15.79 -17.81 34.47
CA PRO A 351 -14.84 -18.18 35.53
C PRO A 351 -14.48 -17.01 36.46
N ASP A 352 -14.18 -17.30 37.74
CA ASP A 352 -13.87 -16.26 38.73
C ASP A 352 -12.64 -15.41 38.37
N HIS A 353 -11.61 -16.03 37.77
CA HIS A 353 -10.40 -15.32 37.35
C HIS A 353 -10.66 -14.38 36.16
N VAL A 354 -11.52 -14.78 35.22
CA VAL A 354 -11.98 -13.94 34.10
C VAL A 354 -12.77 -12.73 34.64
N ARG A 355 -13.72 -12.97 35.55
CA ARG A 355 -14.52 -11.90 36.17
C ARG A 355 -13.63 -10.90 36.90
N LYS A 356 -12.68 -11.39 37.71
CA LYS A 356 -11.74 -10.54 38.44
C LYS A 356 -10.89 -9.67 37.50
N GLN A 357 -10.43 -10.23 36.37
CA GLN A 357 -9.69 -9.48 35.36
C GLN A 357 -10.57 -8.39 34.72
N ALA A 358 -11.79 -8.74 34.30
CA ALA A 358 -12.72 -7.78 33.70
C ALA A 358 -13.09 -6.65 34.66
N ASP A 359 -13.33 -6.94 35.94
CA ASP A 359 -13.63 -5.93 36.96
C ASP A 359 -12.46 -4.96 37.18
N TYR A 360 -11.22 -5.47 37.20
CA TYR A 360 -10.01 -4.63 37.29
C TYR A 360 -9.85 -3.74 36.05
N GLU A 361 -10.03 -4.28 34.84
CA GLU A 361 -9.94 -3.50 33.61
C GLU A 361 -11.04 -2.42 33.54
N LEU A 362 -12.28 -2.74 33.96
CA LEU A 362 -13.37 -1.77 34.07
C LEU A 362 -12.99 -0.63 35.02
N GLU A 363 -12.44 -0.93 36.20
CA GLU A 363 -11.98 0.09 37.15
C GLU A 363 -10.95 1.04 36.51
N VAL A 364 -9.96 0.50 35.81
CA VAL A 364 -8.94 1.31 35.10
C VAL A 364 -9.59 2.15 34.00
N ILE A 365 -10.39 1.57 33.12
CA ILE A 365 -11.05 2.26 31.99
C ILE A 365 -11.94 3.41 32.49
N ILE A 366 -12.72 3.18 33.54
CA ILE A 366 -13.60 4.19 34.13
C ILE A 366 -12.79 5.29 34.80
N SER A 367 -11.75 4.94 35.58
CA SER A 367 -10.90 5.92 36.26
C SER A 367 -10.16 6.86 35.30
N MET A 368 -9.81 6.36 34.10
CA MET A 368 -9.14 7.14 33.06
C MET A 368 -10.10 7.93 32.17
N GLY A 369 -11.42 7.72 32.30
CA GLY A 369 -12.44 8.44 31.53
C GLY A 369 -12.59 7.94 30.08
N PHE A 370 -12.41 6.64 29.83
CA PHE A 370 -12.56 6.04 28.50
C PHE A 370 -13.81 5.17 28.26
N PRO A 371 -14.92 5.23 29.04
CA PRO A 371 -16.05 4.34 28.78
C PRO A 371 -16.74 4.61 27.44
N GLY A 372 -16.98 5.88 27.09
CA GLY A 372 -17.55 6.27 25.79
C GLY A 372 -16.72 5.77 24.60
N TYR A 373 -15.39 5.82 24.70
CA TYR A 373 -14.50 5.32 23.64
C TYR A 373 -14.69 3.83 23.36
N PHE A 374 -14.70 2.98 24.39
CA PHE A 374 -14.94 1.54 24.22
C PHE A 374 -16.33 1.25 23.66
N LEU A 375 -17.34 2.00 24.09
CA LEU A 375 -18.71 1.85 23.58
C LEU A 375 -18.81 2.22 22.09
N VAL A 376 -18.20 3.34 21.67
CA VAL A 376 -18.18 3.75 20.26
C VAL A 376 -17.44 2.72 19.40
N VAL A 377 -16.30 2.21 19.88
CA VAL A 377 -15.53 1.19 19.15
C VAL A 377 -16.29 -0.13 19.04
N ALA A 378 -16.89 -0.61 20.13
CA ALA A 378 -17.73 -1.80 20.11
C ALA A 378 -18.92 -1.64 19.16
N ASP A 379 -19.52 -0.45 19.11
CA ASP A 379 -20.72 -0.17 18.33
C ASP A 379 -20.51 -0.33 16.82
N PHE A 380 -19.52 0.35 16.23
CA PHE A 380 -19.30 0.22 14.78
C PHE A 380 -18.74 -1.15 14.40
N ILE A 381 -17.97 -1.81 15.28
CA ILE A 381 -17.48 -3.18 15.05
C ILE A 381 -18.64 -4.16 15.01
N ASN A 382 -19.53 -4.10 16.00
CA ASN A 382 -20.67 -5.01 16.08
C ASN A 382 -21.68 -4.71 14.96
N TRP A 383 -21.90 -3.44 14.63
CA TRP A 383 -22.70 -3.07 13.46
C TRP A 383 -22.13 -3.67 12.16
N ALA A 384 -20.82 -3.58 11.95
CA ALA A 384 -20.16 -4.17 10.78
C ALA A 384 -20.38 -5.69 10.72
N LYS A 385 -20.16 -6.39 11.84
CA LYS A 385 -20.39 -7.85 11.95
C LYS A 385 -21.85 -8.21 11.64
N ASP A 386 -22.81 -7.48 12.19
CA ASP A 386 -24.25 -7.71 12.00
C ASP A 386 -24.71 -7.45 10.55
N HIS A 387 -23.95 -6.65 9.77
CA HIS A 387 -24.21 -6.36 8.35
C HIS A 387 -23.34 -7.22 7.40
N GLY A 388 -22.75 -8.29 7.91
CA GLY A 388 -21.93 -9.23 7.14
C GLY A 388 -20.61 -8.65 6.65
N ILE A 389 -20.10 -7.59 7.29
CA ILE A 389 -18.76 -7.05 7.03
C ILE A 389 -17.79 -7.74 7.98
N ARG A 390 -16.87 -8.53 7.43
CA ARG A 390 -15.85 -9.22 8.24
C ARG A 390 -14.92 -8.19 8.89
N VAL A 391 -14.70 -8.36 10.18
CA VAL A 391 -13.78 -7.55 10.99
C VAL A 391 -12.64 -8.45 11.45
N GLY A 392 -11.43 -7.92 11.45
CA GLY A 392 -10.26 -8.63 11.96
C GLY A 392 -10.38 -8.96 13.45
N PRO A 393 -9.63 -9.96 13.93
CA PRO A 393 -9.72 -10.43 15.32
C PRO A 393 -9.16 -9.46 16.37
N GLY A 394 -8.61 -8.33 15.93
CA GLY A 394 -7.94 -7.32 16.73
C GLY A 394 -6.56 -6.98 16.14
N ARG A 395 -6.04 -5.81 16.50
CA ARG A 395 -4.72 -5.36 16.08
C ARG A 395 -4.06 -4.55 17.21
N GLY A 396 -2.73 -4.70 17.28
CA GLY A 396 -1.94 -3.96 18.26
C GLY A 396 -2.15 -4.51 19.66
N SER A 397 -2.02 -3.65 20.68
CA SER A 397 -2.16 -4.06 22.07
C SER A 397 -3.61 -4.26 22.52
N GLY A 398 -4.61 -3.79 21.76
CA GLY A 398 -6.03 -3.88 22.14
C GLY A 398 -6.51 -5.31 22.40
N ALA A 399 -5.92 -6.31 21.74
CA ALA A 399 -6.21 -7.72 21.98
C ALA A 399 -5.80 -8.23 23.38
N GLY A 400 -5.06 -7.45 24.16
CA GLY A 400 -4.73 -7.77 25.55
C GLY A 400 -5.81 -7.44 26.58
N SER A 401 -6.98 -6.92 26.17
CA SER A 401 -8.06 -6.51 27.08
C SER A 401 -9.20 -7.53 27.12
N MET A 402 -9.53 -8.02 28.32
CA MET A 402 -10.71 -8.83 28.57
C MET A 402 -12.00 -8.04 28.31
N VAL A 403 -12.02 -6.74 28.61
CA VAL A 403 -13.16 -5.86 28.29
C VAL A 403 -13.36 -5.77 26.77
N ALA A 404 -12.29 -5.61 25.98
CA ALA A 404 -12.38 -5.60 24.52
C ALA A 404 -12.90 -6.94 23.96
N TYR A 405 -12.44 -8.07 24.51
CA TYR A 405 -12.91 -9.40 24.12
C TYR A 405 -14.40 -9.61 24.45
N ALA A 406 -14.84 -9.18 25.64
CA ALA A 406 -16.23 -9.25 26.07
C ALA A 406 -17.16 -8.44 25.15
N LEU A 407 -16.74 -7.24 24.75
CA LEU A 407 -17.49 -6.36 23.84
C LEU A 407 -17.42 -6.78 22.37
N LYS A 408 -16.74 -7.90 22.07
CA LYS A 408 -16.46 -8.39 20.71
C LYS A 408 -15.68 -7.39 19.85
N ILE A 409 -14.89 -6.52 20.47
CA ILE A 409 -13.91 -5.69 19.77
C ILE A 409 -12.77 -6.58 19.27
N THR A 410 -12.35 -7.57 20.08
CA THR A 410 -11.34 -8.58 19.73
C THR A 410 -11.92 -10.00 19.80
N GLU A 411 -11.28 -10.95 19.12
CA GLU A 411 -11.72 -12.35 19.02
C GLU A 411 -10.85 -13.36 19.77
N LEU A 412 -9.69 -12.95 20.31
CA LEU A 412 -8.84 -13.83 21.13
C LEU A 412 -9.08 -13.61 22.62
N ASP A 413 -9.18 -14.71 23.38
CA ASP A 413 -9.18 -14.66 24.84
C ASP A 413 -7.78 -14.25 25.34
N PRO A 414 -7.63 -13.06 25.96
CA PRO A 414 -6.32 -12.58 26.37
C PRO A 414 -5.69 -13.43 27.47
N LEU A 415 -6.48 -14.07 28.34
CA LEU A 415 -5.95 -14.86 29.44
C LEU A 415 -5.43 -16.22 28.97
N GLU A 416 -6.10 -16.85 28.01
CA GLU A 416 -5.65 -18.12 27.41
C GLU A 416 -4.29 -17.97 26.73
N HIS A 417 -4.07 -16.86 26.03
CA HIS A 417 -2.84 -16.60 25.27
C HIS A 417 -1.79 -15.77 26.02
N GLY A 418 -2.01 -15.46 27.31
CA GLY A 418 -1.08 -14.69 28.13
C GLY A 418 -0.82 -13.27 27.60
N LEU A 419 -1.85 -12.63 27.06
CA LEU A 419 -1.84 -11.24 26.61
C LEU A 419 -2.10 -10.31 27.80
N ILE A 420 -1.39 -9.17 27.86
CA ILE A 420 -1.37 -8.31 29.06
C ILE A 420 -2.08 -6.98 28.80
N PHE A 421 -3.07 -6.65 29.64
CA PHE A 421 -3.86 -5.42 29.56
C PHE A 421 -3.01 -4.14 29.73
N GLU A 422 -2.05 -4.12 30.65
CA GLU A 422 -1.23 -2.93 30.94
C GLU A 422 -0.35 -2.49 29.77
N ARG A 423 -0.12 -3.39 28.81
CA ARG A 423 0.55 -3.06 27.56
C ARG A 423 -0.35 -2.24 26.61
N PHE A 424 -1.67 -2.36 26.77
CA PHE A 424 -2.67 -1.53 26.11
C PHE A 424 -2.96 -0.25 26.89
N LEU A 425 -3.44 -0.38 28.12
CA LEU A 425 -3.77 0.74 29.02
C LEU A 425 -3.01 0.61 30.33
N ASN A 426 -2.07 1.52 30.55
CA ASN A 426 -1.23 1.53 31.74
C ASN A 426 -1.83 2.43 32.83
N PRO A 427 -2.23 1.91 34.00
CA PRO A 427 -2.82 2.72 35.07
C PRO A 427 -1.85 3.76 35.64
N ASP A 428 -0.54 3.52 35.56
CA ASP A 428 0.49 4.46 36.05
C ASP A 428 0.75 5.62 35.06
N ARG A 429 0.06 5.62 33.90
CA ARG A 429 0.20 6.66 32.87
C ARG A 429 -1.09 6.88 32.08
N VAL A 430 -1.68 8.06 32.23
CA VAL A 430 -2.78 8.49 31.36
C VAL A 430 -2.29 8.69 29.93
N SER A 431 -2.67 7.77 29.04
CA SER A 431 -2.59 7.95 27.60
C SER A 431 -3.85 7.43 26.94
N MET A 432 -4.23 8.07 25.83
CA MET A 432 -5.40 7.69 25.07
C MET A 432 -5.24 6.26 24.52
N PRO A 433 -6.28 5.42 24.60
CA PRO A 433 -6.31 4.13 23.93
C PRO A 433 -6.37 4.31 22.41
N ASP A 434 -5.78 3.37 21.68
CA ASP A 434 -5.78 3.34 20.21
C ASP A 434 -6.14 1.92 19.74
N PHE A 435 -7.40 1.74 19.33
CA PHE A 435 -7.86 0.55 18.64
C PHE A 435 -7.71 0.75 17.13
N ASP A 436 -6.78 0.00 16.55
CA ASP A 436 -6.72 -0.19 15.11
C ASP A 436 -7.67 -1.34 14.72
N VAL A 437 -8.54 -1.13 13.74
CA VAL A 437 -9.53 -2.13 13.34
C VAL A 437 -9.40 -2.44 11.85
N ASP A 438 -9.24 -3.73 11.54
CA ASP A 438 -9.17 -4.23 10.17
C ASP A 438 -10.58 -4.64 9.70
N PHE A 439 -10.98 -4.20 8.50
CA PHE A 439 -12.26 -4.52 7.85
C PHE A 439 -12.02 -5.16 6.48
N ASP A 440 -13.04 -5.83 5.93
CA ASP A 440 -13.09 -6.14 4.50
C ASP A 440 -12.87 -4.85 3.69
N ASP A 441 -11.82 -4.83 2.86
CA ASP A 441 -11.37 -3.64 2.13
C ASP A 441 -12.45 -3.05 1.23
N ARG A 442 -13.31 -3.90 0.65
CA ARG A 442 -14.38 -3.49 -0.28
C ARG A 442 -15.52 -2.75 0.42
N ARG A 443 -15.78 -3.10 1.68
CA ARG A 443 -16.98 -2.67 2.44
C ARG A 443 -16.64 -1.72 3.58
N ARG A 444 -15.37 -1.39 3.77
CA ARG A 444 -14.93 -0.44 4.80
C ARG A 444 -15.64 0.92 4.73
N SER A 445 -15.91 1.44 3.54
CA SER A 445 -16.60 2.73 3.39
C SER A 445 -17.98 2.72 4.03
N GLU A 446 -18.69 1.59 4.00
CA GLU A 446 -20.02 1.46 4.63
C GLU A 446 -19.94 1.66 6.15
N VAL A 447 -18.84 1.24 6.79
CA VAL A 447 -18.62 1.46 8.23
C VAL A 447 -18.32 2.93 8.52
N ILE A 448 -17.56 3.60 7.66
CA ILE A 448 -17.29 5.04 7.79
C ILE A 448 -18.59 5.84 7.60
N ASP A 449 -19.41 5.46 6.63
CA ASP A 449 -20.72 6.07 6.38
C ASP A 449 -21.64 5.89 7.61
N TYR A 450 -21.71 4.68 8.19
CA TYR A 450 -22.46 4.43 9.42
C TYR A 450 -22.02 5.33 10.58
N VAL A 451 -20.71 5.43 10.81
CA VAL A 451 -20.16 6.28 11.87
C VAL A 451 -20.47 7.75 11.61
N THR A 452 -20.37 8.19 10.37
CA THR A 452 -20.69 9.57 9.95
C THR A 452 -22.18 9.87 10.18
N GLU A 453 -23.07 8.97 9.79
CA GLU A 453 -24.52 9.13 9.97
C GLU A 453 -24.93 9.12 11.45
N LYS A 454 -24.34 8.22 12.26
CA LYS A 454 -24.72 8.04 13.67
C LYS A 454 -24.18 9.12 14.59
N TYR A 455 -22.92 9.53 14.39
CA TYR A 455 -22.23 10.46 15.29
C TYR A 455 -22.22 11.92 14.78
N GLY A 456 -22.58 12.15 13.51
CA GLY A 456 -22.74 13.46 12.89
C GLY A 456 -21.64 13.79 11.87
N ASP A 457 -22.04 14.24 10.67
CA ASP A 457 -21.14 14.66 9.57
C ASP A 457 -20.16 15.75 10.03
N GLU A 458 -20.60 16.68 10.88
CA GLU A 458 -19.76 17.76 11.38
C GLU A 458 -18.70 17.30 12.41
N ARG A 459 -18.78 16.04 12.88
CA ARG A 459 -17.95 15.46 13.94
C ARG A 459 -17.05 14.33 13.49
N VAL A 460 -17.12 13.96 12.21
CA VAL A 460 -16.35 12.88 11.61
C VAL A 460 -15.60 13.41 10.39
N ALA A 461 -14.29 13.21 10.33
CA ALA A 461 -13.48 13.62 9.17
C ALA A 461 -12.32 12.66 8.94
N MET A 462 -11.95 12.46 7.67
CA MET A 462 -10.71 11.75 7.33
C MET A 462 -9.49 12.59 7.70
N ILE A 463 -8.34 11.96 7.88
CA ILE A 463 -7.10 12.67 8.20
C ILE A 463 -6.31 13.01 6.94
N VAL A 464 -5.71 14.21 6.86
CA VAL A 464 -4.79 14.56 5.78
C VAL A 464 -3.42 13.90 5.96
N THR A 465 -2.80 13.51 4.85
CA THR A 465 -1.39 13.12 4.79
C THR A 465 -0.63 14.07 3.88
N TYR A 466 0.61 14.39 4.25
CA TYR A 466 1.46 15.25 3.44
C TYR A 466 2.59 14.46 2.77
N GLY A 467 2.58 14.44 1.45
CA GLY A 467 3.65 13.90 0.63
C GLY A 467 4.88 14.80 0.70
N THR A 468 5.99 14.25 1.18
CA THR A 468 7.30 14.94 1.20
C THR A 468 8.18 14.40 0.08
N ILE A 469 8.94 15.26 -0.60
CA ILE A 469 9.86 14.86 -1.66
C ILE A 469 11.04 14.08 -1.06
N LYS A 470 11.05 12.76 -1.23
CA LYS A 470 12.12 11.86 -0.77
C LYS A 470 13.28 11.82 -1.77
N THR A 471 14.46 11.37 -1.33
CA THR A 471 15.72 11.28 -2.09
C THR A 471 15.57 10.81 -3.54
N LYS A 472 15.00 9.62 -3.77
CA LYS A 472 14.81 9.09 -5.14
C LYS A 472 13.87 9.94 -5.99
N GLN A 473 12.81 10.47 -5.37
CA GLN A 473 11.83 11.33 -6.03
C GLN A 473 12.47 12.68 -6.40
N ALA A 474 13.27 13.27 -5.50
CA ALA A 474 14.01 14.51 -5.75
C ALA A 474 14.93 14.40 -6.96
N LEU A 475 15.69 13.29 -7.08
CA LEU A 475 16.58 13.04 -8.23
C LEU A 475 15.81 12.89 -9.54
N LYS A 476 14.71 12.13 -9.53
CA LYS A 476 13.87 11.91 -10.73
C LYS A 476 13.17 13.19 -11.17
N ASP A 477 12.59 13.93 -10.24
CA ASP A 477 11.88 15.17 -10.53
C ASP A 477 12.86 16.26 -11.02
N SER A 478 14.05 16.35 -10.41
CA SER A 478 15.11 17.27 -10.86
C SER A 478 15.59 16.94 -12.27
N ALA A 479 15.82 15.66 -12.58
CA ALA A 479 16.19 15.23 -13.94
C ALA A 479 15.10 15.63 -14.95
N ARG A 480 13.83 15.40 -14.61
CA ARG A 480 12.67 15.73 -15.46
C ARG A 480 12.56 17.23 -15.73
N VAL A 481 12.61 18.08 -14.70
CA VAL A 481 12.48 19.54 -14.91
C VAL A 481 13.67 20.15 -15.63
N MET A 482 14.85 19.56 -15.51
CA MET A 482 16.02 19.93 -16.30
C MET A 482 15.97 19.44 -17.76
N GLY A 483 14.87 18.80 -18.19
CA GLY A 483 14.70 18.26 -19.54
C GLY A 483 15.59 17.07 -19.86
N LYS A 484 16.02 16.30 -18.85
CA LYS A 484 16.85 15.10 -19.04
C LYS A 484 16.00 13.88 -19.37
N PRO A 485 16.56 12.89 -20.10
CA PRO A 485 15.88 11.61 -20.33
C PRO A 485 15.55 10.89 -19.01
N PHE A 486 14.46 10.13 -19.00
CA PHE A 486 14.04 9.32 -17.84
C PHE A 486 15.16 8.41 -17.29
N SER A 487 16.03 7.91 -18.17
CA SER A 487 17.18 7.08 -17.81
C SER A 487 18.19 7.78 -16.89
N MET A 488 18.30 9.11 -16.92
CA MET A 488 19.19 9.87 -16.04
C MET A 488 18.77 9.70 -14.56
N GLY A 489 17.49 9.92 -14.27
CA GLY A 489 16.95 9.72 -12.92
C GLY A 489 17.05 8.26 -12.45
N GLU A 490 16.82 7.29 -13.34
CA GLU A 490 17.01 5.87 -13.04
C GLU A 490 18.47 5.52 -12.73
N THR A 491 19.43 6.10 -13.47
CA THR A 491 20.86 5.86 -13.24
C THR A 491 21.29 6.36 -11.86
N LEU A 492 20.92 7.60 -11.52
CA LEU A 492 21.21 8.19 -10.21
C LEU A 492 20.56 7.40 -9.08
N THR A 493 19.29 7.02 -9.22
CA THR A 493 18.58 6.30 -8.16
C THR A 493 19.06 4.86 -7.95
N LYS A 494 19.64 4.23 -8.97
CA LYS A 494 20.27 2.90 -8.87
C LYS A 494 21.66 2.93 -8.24
N ALA A 495 22.39 4.04 -8.38
CA ALA A 495 23.69 4.24 -7.73
C ALA A 495 23.58 4.54 -6.23
N LEU A 496 22.36 4.80 -5.71
CA LEU A 496 22.14 4.98 -4.28
C LEU A 496 22.38 3.67 -3.51
N PRO A 497 22.94 3.74 -2.29
CA PRO A 497 23.06 2.58 -1.43
C PRO A 497 21.67 2.03 -1.06
N PRO A 498 21.56 0.73 -0.72
CA PRO A 498 20.30 0.14 -0.27
C PRO A 498 19.64 0.92 0.87
N ALA A 499 18.31 0.99 0.85
CA ALA A 499 17.57 1.61 1.93
C ALA A 499 17.69 0.79 3.22
N VAL A 500 17.87 1.47 4.36
CA VAL A 500 17.87 0.85 5.69
C VAL A 500 16.52 1.16 6.33
N MET A 501 15.78 0.12 6.73
CA MET A 501 14.40 0.27 7.27
C MET A 501 13.50 1.11 6.33
N ALA A 502 13.57 0.83 5.03
CA ALA A 502 12.83 1.55 3.97
C ALA A 502 13.12 3.07 3.86
N LYS A 503 14.23 3.55 4.43
CA LYS A 503 14.71 4.92 4.28
C LYS A 503 15.97 4.97 3.42
N ASP A 504 15.90 5.70 2.31
CA ASP A 504 17.07 6.04 1.50
C ASP A 504 18.00 6.98 2.29
N ILE A 505 19.28 7.07 1.88
CA ILE A 505 20.22 8.03 2.44
C ILE A 505 19.79 9.46 2.03
N PRO A 506 19.69 10.43 2.96
CA PRO A 506 19.45 11.84 2.60
C PRO A 506 20.53 12.36 1.64
N LEU A 507 20.17 13.23 0.70
CA LEU A 507 21.14 13.72 -0.30
C LEU A 507 22.29 14.50 0.34
N LYS A 508 22.01 15.27 1.40
CA LYS A 508 23.05 16.00 2.16
C LYS A 508 24.09 15.06 2.81
N ASP A 509 23.66 13.88 3.26
CA ASP A 509 24.50 12.90 3.96
C ASP A 509 25.46 12.18 2.99
N ILE A 510 25.23 12.27 1.68
CA ILE A 510 26.13 11.72 0.65
C ILE A 510 27.46 12.50 0.61
N GLU A 511 27.43 13.80 0.91
CA GLU A 511 28.61 14.68 0.89
C GLU A 511 29.21 14.92 2.29
N ASP A 512 28.40 14.79 3.34
CA ASP A 512 28.82 14.99 4.72
C ASP A 512 29.69 13.84 5.25
N LYS A 513 30.97 14.13 5.52
CA LYS A 513 31.96 13.16 5.99
C LYS A 513 31.67 12.62 7.39
N ASP A 514 30.94 13.39 8.20
CA ASP A 514 30.58 13.02 9.57
C ASP A 514 29.27 12.22 9.62
N ALA A 515 28.58 12.05 8.48
CA ALA A 515 27.34 11.29 8.41
C ALA A 515 27.59 9.78 8.60
N PRO A 516 26.75 9.06 9.38
CA PRO A 516 26.96 7.64 9.68
C PRO A 516 27.05 6.72 8.45
N ARG A 517 26.39 7.11 7.35
CA ARG A 517 26.28 6.32 6.11
C ARG A 517 27.16 6.84 4.98
N TYR A 518 28.03 7.82 5.24
CA TYR A 518 28.92 8.42 4.24
C TYR A 518 29.74 7.36 3.48
N GLY A 519 30.25 6.34 4.19
CA GLY A 519 31.06 5.28 3.60
C GLY A 519 30.35 4.43 2.53
N GLU A 520 29.02 4.33 2.59
CA GLU A 520 28.21 3.51 1.67
C GLU A 520 28.00 4.18 0.31
N ALA A 521 28.04 5.52 0.23
CA ALA A 521 27.68 6.28 -0.96
C ALA A 521 28.85 6.59 -1.91
N GLY A 522 29.91 5.77 -1.88
CA GLY A 522 31.11 5.97 -2.70
C GLY A 522 30.85 5.96 -4.21
N GLU A 523 30.08 4.99 -4.69
CA GLU A 523 29.71 4.83 -6.10
C GLU A 523 28.89 6.03 -6.62
N PHE A 524 27.93 6.50 -5.83
CA PHE A 524 27.13 7.68 -6.18
C PHE A 524 28.00 8.93 -6.29
N ARG A 525 28.93 9.15 -5.37
CA ARG A 525 29.86 10.29 -5.42
C ARG A 525 30.77 10.25 -6.65
N GLU A 526 31.24 9.07 -7.04
CA GLU A 526 32.05 8.91 -8.25
C GLU A 526 31.25 9.21 -9.53
N LEU A 527 29.99 8.79 -9.59
CA LEU A 527 29.09 9.13 -10.69
C LEU A 527 28.87 10.65 -10.81
N VAL A 528 28.57 11.31 -9.69
CA VAL A 528 28.40 12.78 -9.65
C VAL A 528 29.69 13.52 -10.03
N ALA A 529 30.86 13.01 -9.61
CA ALA A 529 32.15 13.62 -9.92
C ALA A 529 32.56 13.44 -11.40
N SER A 530 32.13 12.35 -12.04
CA SER A 530 32.52 12.00 -13.42
C SER A 530 31.55 12.54 -14.48
N ASP A 531 30.27 12.75 -14.16
CA ASP A 531 29.27 13.28 -15.08
C ASP A 531 28.76 14.68 -14.65
N PRO A 532 29.12 15.75 -15.38
CA PRO A 532 28.67 17.11 -15.09
C PRO A 532 27.15 17.30 -15.13
N GLU A 533 26.42 16.49 -15.91
CA GLU A 533 24.96 16.59 -15.96
C GLU A 533 24.31 15.95 -14.74
N SER A 534 24.82 14.79 -14.28
CA SER A 534 24.48 14.19 -12.99
C SER A 534 24.72 15.16 -11.82
N ALA A 535 25.84 15.90 -11.83
CA ALA A 535 26.14 16.89 -10.80
C ALA A 535 25.09 18.00 -10.72
N LYS A 536 24.66 18.55 -11.86
CA LYS A 536 23.61 19.59 -11.89
C LYS A 536 22.25 19.07 -11.39
N VAL A 537 21.90 17.84 -11.76
CA VAL A 537 20.68 17.18 -11.27
C VAL A 537 20.74 16.98 -9.77
N PHE A 538 21.89 16.55 -9.24
CA PHE A 538 22.10 16.36 -7.81
C PHE A 538 22.00 17.67 -7.01
N GLU A 539 22.63 18.75 -7.48
CA GLU A 539 22.51 20.08 -6.84
C GLU A 539 21.06 20.58 -6.79
N THR A 540 20.32 20.43 -7.89
CA THR A 540 18.90 20.80 -7.94
C THR A 540 18.08 19.94 -6.97
N ALA A 541 18.37 18.63 -6.90
CA ALA A 541 17.68 17.70 -6.02
C ALA A 541 17.89 18.01 -4.54
N LYS A 542 19.09 18.47 -4.14
CA LYS A 542 19.38 18.90 -2.76
C LYS A 542 18.48 20.05 -2.31
N GLY A 543 18.22 21.01 -3.20
CA GLY A 543 17.39 22.18 -2.90
C GLY A 543 15.90 21.86 -2.71
N ILE A 544 15.39 20.79 -3.35
CA ILE A 544 13.97 20.41 -3.27
C ILE A 544 13.68 19.23 -2.34
N GLU A 545 14.71 18.46 -1.91
CA GLU A 545 14.53 17.35 -0.97
C GLU A 545 13.95 17.85 0.36
N GLY A 546 12.95 17.13 0.85
CA GLY A 546 12.30 17.44 2.13
C GLY A 546 11.17 18.46 2.05
N LEU A 547 10.92 19.11 0.91
CA LEU A 547 9.76 19.98 0.74
C LEU A 547 8.44 19.18 0.66
N LYS A 548 7.34 19.81 1.10
CA LYS A 548 5.99 19.26 0.88
C LYS A 548 5.59 19.45 -0.57
N ARG A 549 5.01 18.41 -1.17
CA ARG A 549 4.64 18.41 -2.59
C ARG A 549 3.14 18.48 -2.82
N GLN A 550 2.41 17.64 -2.08
CA GLN A 550 0.97 17.49 -2.22
C GLN A 550 0.40 16.91 -0.94
N TRP A 551 -0.89 17.11 -0.73
CA TRP A 551 -1.65 16.44 0.30
C TRP A 551 -2.43 15.26 -0.29
N GLY A 552 -2.77 14.31 0.58
CA GLY A 552 -3.60 13.14 0.29
C GLY A 552 -4.44 12.78 1.50
N VAL A 553 -5.17 11.67 1.42
CA VAL A 553 -6.01 11.16 2.53
C VAL A 553 -5.27 10.04 3.23
N HIS A 554 -5.28 10.05 4.56
CA HIS A 554 -4.77 8.95 5.35
C HIS A 554 -5.52 7.68 5.00
N ALA A 555 -4.78 6.62 4.68
CA ALA A 555 -5.40 5.40 4.15
C ALA A 555 -6.42 4.78 5.10
N ALA A 556 -6.32 5.01 6.41
CA ALA A 556 -7.19 4.41 7.43
C ALA A 556 -7.77 5.39 8.46
N GLY A 557 -7.24 6.60 8.56
CA GLY A 557 -7.36 7.39 9.79
C GLY A 557 -8.59 8.29 9.72
N VAL A 558 -9.50 8.09 10.67
CA VAL A 558 -10.74 8.85 10.82
C VAL A 558 -10.70 9.57 12.17
N ILE A 559 -10.94 10.87 12.18
CA ILE A 559 -11.17 11.63 13.41
C ILE A 559 -12.63 11.52 13.79
N MET A 560 -12.86 11.24 15.07
CA MET A 560 -14.17 11.39 15.69
C MET A 560 -14.06 12.36 16.87
N SER A 561 -15.00 13.27 16.96
CA SER A 561 -15.00 14.34 17.97
C SER A 561 -16.34 14.44 18.70
N SER A 562 -16.34 14.85 19.97
CA SER A 562 -17.56 15.22 20.68
C SER A 562 -18.17 16.54 20.21
N GLU A 563 -17.36 17.40 19.61
CA GLU A 563 -17.73 18.74 19.13
C GLU A 563 -17.50 18.86 17.61
N PRO A 564 -18.18 19.78 16.91
CA PRO A 564 -17.93 19.99 15.47
C PRO A 564 -16.44 20.26 15.18
N ILE A 565 -15.85 19.48 14.27
CA ILE A 565 -14.40 19.52 14.00
C ILE A 565 -13.98 20.91 13.50
N ILE A 566 -14.84 21.57 12.72
CA ILE A 566 -14.63 22.91 12.18
C ILE A 566 -14.40 23.99 13.24
N ASP A 567 -14.90 23.78 14.48
CA ASP A 567 -14.70 24.71 15.59
C ASP A 567 -13.34 24.52 16.27
N VAL A 568 -12.68 23.38 16.06
CA VAL A 568 -11.41 23.01 16.69
C VAL A 568 -10.24 23.19 15.73
N ILE A 569 -10.35 22.66 14.52
CA ILE A 569 -9.29 22.66 13.49
C ILE A 569 -9.88 22.99 12.10
N PRO A 570 -9.06 23.51 11.17
CA PRO A 570 -9.51 23.70 9.79
C PRO A 570 -9.71 22.34 9.09
N ILE A 571 -10.75 22.26 8.26
CA ILE A 571 -11.11 21.08 7.46
C ILE A 571 -11.31 21.48 5.99
N MET A 572 -11.37 20.51 5.08
CA MET A 572 -11.53 20.72 3.65
C MET A 572 -12.28 19.57 2.99
N ARG A 573 -12.83 19.82 1.80
CA ARG A 573 -13.48 18.80 0.98
C ARG A 573 -12.62 18.43 -0.21
N ARG A 574 -12.42 17.13 -0.42
CA ARG A 574 -11.75 16.62 -1.61
C ARG A 574 -12.68 16.67 -2.82
N LEU A 575 -12.19 17.22 -3.94
CA LEU A 575 -13.00 17.37 -5.15
C LEU A 575 -13.29 16.05 -5.88
N GLN A 576 -12.41 15.06 -5.74
CA GLN A 576 -12.49 13.81 -6.50
C GLN A 576 -13.68 12.96 -6.06
N ASP A 577 -13.97 12.90 -4.77
CA ASP A 577 -14.97 12.00 -4.17
C ASP A 577 -15.80 12.62 -3.05
N GLY A 578 -15.59 13.90 -2.73
CA GLY A 578 -16.40 14.63 -1.76
C GLY A 578 -16.04 14.36 -0.28
N GLN A 579 -15.03 13.55 0.01
CA GLN A 579 -14.63 13.27 1.40
C GLN A 579 -14.19 14.53 2.14
N VAL A 580 -14.65 14.67 3.39
CA VAL A 580 -14.21 15.72 4.32
C VAL A 580 -12.94 15.26 5.01
N ILE A 581 -11.91 16.10 4.96
CA ILE A 581 -10.57 15.79 5.45
C ILE A 581 -10.10 16.94 6.35
N THR A 582 -9.33 16.64 7.39
CA THR A 582 -8.62 17.65 8.18
C THR A 582 -7.63 18.44 7.34
N GLN A 583 -7.32 19.67 7.74
CA GLN A 583 -6.15 20.40 7.24
C GLN A 583 -4.94 20.24 8.17
N PHE A 584 -5.06 19.55 9.30
CA PHE A 584 -3.93 19.21 10.16
C PHE A 584 -3.68 17.71 10.12
N ASP A 585 -2.41 17.31 10.11
CA ASP A 585 -2.04 15.90 10.16
C ASP A 585 -2.36 15.27 11.52
N TYR A 586 -2.33 13.93 11.59
CA TYR A 586 -2.70 13.22 12.81
C TYR A 586 -1.91 13.66 14.05
N PRO A 587 -0.56 13.73 14.04
CA PRO A 587 0.19 14.12 15.23
C PRO A 587 -0.20 15.50 15.76
N THR A 588 -0.56 16.42 14.86
CA THR A 588 -1.09 17.73 15.22
C THR A 588 -2.48 17.63 15.84
N ALA A 589 -3.40 16.91 15.19
CA ALA A 589 -4.76 16.74 15.69
C ALA A 589 -4.81 16.04 17.06
N GLU A 590 -3.99 14.99 17.26
CA GLU A 590 -3.83 14.29 18.54
C GLU A 590 -3.34 15.25 19.64
N GLY A 591 -2.35 16.09 19.32
CA GLY A 591 -1.84 17.11 20.23
C GLY A 591 -2.87 18.19 20.62
N LEU A 592 -3.97 18.30 19.87
CA LEU A 592 -5.11 19.19 20.15
C LEU A 592 -6.29 18.45 20.80
N GLY A 593 -6.12 17.18 21.19
CA GLY A 593 -7.14 16.41 21.90
C GLY A 593 -8.17 15.73 21.00
N LEU A 594 -7.98 15.71 19.68
CA LEU A 594 -8.82 14.96 18.75
C LEU A 594 -8.39 13.50 18.70
N ILE A 595 -9.37 12.60 18.63
CA ILE A 595 -9.15 11.17 18.67
C ILE A 595 -9.20 10.60 17.27
N LYS A 596 -8.19 9.79 16.93
CA LYS A 596 -8.19 8.99 15.71
C LYS A 596 -8.73 7.59 16.01
N MET A 597 -9.46 7.07 15.04
CA MET A 597 -9.77 5.66 14.90
C MET A 597 -9.24 5.21 13.54
N ASP A 598 -8.50 4.11 13.50
CA ASP A 598 -7.99 3.56 12.24
C ASP A 598 -8.96 2.48 11.71
N PHE A 599 -9.57 2.79 10.58
CA PHE A 599 -10.37 1.89 9.76
C PHE A 599 -9.49 1.36 8.63
N LEU A 600 -8.84 0.22 8.85
CA LEU A 600 -7.97 -0.39 7.85
C LEU A 600 -8.77 -1.29 6.93
N GLY A 601 -8.48 -1.23 5.62
CA GLY A 601 -8.92 -2.25 4.68
C GLY A 601 -7.87 -3.36 4.65
N LEU A 602 -8.24 -4.58 5.05
CA LEU A 602 -7.36 -5.73 5.02
C LEU A 602 -7.84 -6.72 3.95
N ARG A 603 -7.10 -6.77 2.85
CA ARG A 603 -7.40 -7.67 1.71
C ARG A 603 -7.58 -9.14 2.11
N ASN A 604 -6.89 -9.63 3.14
CA ASN A 604 -7.07 -11.02 3.59
C ASN A 604 -8.44 -11.28 4.22
N LEU A 605 -9.08 -10.28 4.82
CA LEU A 605 -10.46 -10.41 5.28
C LEU A 605 -11.41 -10.54 4.08
N THR A 606 -11.15 -9.80 3.01
CA THR A 606 -11.86 -9.95 1.73
C THR A 606 -11.69 -11.36 1.15
N ILE A 607 -10.46 -11.89 1.12
CA ILE A 607 -10.18 -13.26 0.65
C ILE A 607 -10.94 -14.29 1.49
N ILE A 608 -10.98 -14.11 2.82
CA ILE A 608 -11.72 -14.99 3.72
C ILE A 608 -13.23 -14.91 3.43
N SER A 609 -13.81 -13.70 3.31
CA SER A 609 -15.22 -13.53 2.95
C SER A 609 -15.56 -14.23 1.63
N ASP A 610 -14.75 -13.99 0.59
CA ASP A 610 -14.94 -14.60 -0.73
C ASP A 610 -14.81 -16.14 -0.66
N ALA A 611 -13.89 -16.67 0.15
CA ALA A 611 -13.75 -18.11 0.36
C ALA A 611 -14.99 -18.70 1.05
N LEU A 612 -15.57 -18.03 2.04
CA LEU A 612 -16.79 -18.49 2.73
C LEU A 612 -18.03 -18.45 1.81
N GLU A 613 -18.14 -17.41 0.98
CA GLU A 613 -19.18 -17.32 -0.06
C GLU A 613 -19.01 -18.44 -1.09
N ASN A 614 -17.78 -18.70 -1.52
CA ASN A 614 -17.43 -19.79 -2.43
C ASN A 614 -17.76 -21.18 -1.85
N ILE A 615 -17.48 -21.42 -0.56
CA ILE A 615 -17.83 -22.68 0.14
C ILE A 615 -19.35 -22.87 0.16
N THR A 616 -20.08 -21.80 0.47
CA THR A 616 -21.54 -21.83 0.49
C THR A 616 -22.09 -22.10 -0.92
N ALA A 617 -21.56 -21.46 -1.95
CA ALA A 617 -22.02 -21.62 -3.34
C ALA A 617 -21.69 -23.00 -3.92
N ASN A 618 -20.49 -23.54 -3.66
CA ASN A 618 -20.03 -24.80 -4.24
C ASN A 618 -20.50 -26.03 -3.46
N GLN A 619 -20.54 -25.95 -2.12
CA GLN A 619 -20.83 -27.10 -1.26
C GLN A 619 -22.13 -26.96 -0.45
N GLY A 620 -22.75 -25.78 -0.41
CA GLY A 620 -23.94 -25.53 0.42
C GLY A 620 -23.66 -25.50 1.93
N ILE A 621 -22.39 -25.32 2.34
CA ILE A 621 -21.96 -25.31 3.74
C ILE A 621 -21.73 -23.87 4.19
N THR A 622 -22.31 -23.48 5.33
CA THR A 622 -21.99 -22.22 6.00
C THR A 622 -21.01 -22.50 7.14
N LEU A 623 -19.76 -22.06 6.98
CA LEU A 623 -18.68 -22.29 7.94
C LEU A 623 -18.56 -21.11 8.92
N ASP A 624 -18.48 -21.42 10.22
CA ASP A 624 -18.18 -20.46 11.29
C ASP A 624 -16.68 -20.56 11.65
N LEU A 625 -15.91 -19.52 11.32
CA LEU A 625 -14.47 -19.47 11.58
C LEU A 625 -14.15 -19.05 13.02
N GLU A 626 -15.01 -18.24 13.63
CA GLU A 626 -14.84 -17.72 14.98
C GLU A 626 -14.95 -18.83 16.04
N GLY A 627 -15.71 -19.88 15.75
CA GLY A 627 -15.87 -21.04 16.63
C GLY A 627 -14.82 -22.15 16.46
N LEU A 628 -13.84 -21.99 15.57
CA LEU A 628 -12.81 -23.02 15.31
C LEU A 628 -11.86 -23.20 16.49
N SER A 629 -11.54 -24.46 16.81
CA SER A 629 -10.47 -24.79 17.75
C SER A 629 -9.08 -24.67 17.11
N PHE A 630 -8.04 -24.51 17.93
CA PHE A 630 -6.64 -24.35 17.50
C PHE A 630 -5.85 -25.66 17.38
N ASP A 631 -6.52 -26.81 17.30
CA ASP A 631 -5.92 -28.14 17.31
C ASP A 631 -6.02 -28.88 15.96
N ASP A 632 -6.33 -28.18 14.87
CA ASP A 632 -6.45 -28.79 13.54
C ASP A 632 -5.09 -29.23 12.97
N ALA A 633 -4.87 -30.55 12.99
CA ALA A 633 -3.60 -31.15 12.57
C ALA A 633 -3.28 -30.94 11.08
N GLU A 634 -4.30 -30.85 10.22
CA GLU A 634 -4.09 -30.69 8.77
C GLU A 634 -3.56 -29.30 8.42
N SER A 635 -4.07 -28.26 9.09
CA SER A 635 -3.56 -26.89 8.99
C SER A 635 -2.09 -26.80 9.38
N TYR A 636 -1.71 -27.38 10.53
CA TYR A 636 -0.30 -27.40 10.96
C TYR A 636 0.59 -28.24 10.05
N ALA A 637 0.09 -29.36 9.52
CA ALA A 637 0.83 -30.16 8.54
C ALA A 637 1.11 -29.37 7.25
N LEU A 638 0.15 -28.57 6.77
CA LEU A 638 0.34 -27.67 5.63
C LEU A 638 1.42 -26.63 5.91
N LEU A 639 1.39 -25.98 7.09
CA LEU A 639 2.42 -25.03 7.52
C LEU A 639 3.80 -25.70 7.62
N ALA A 640 3.88 -26.88 8.23
CA ALA A 640 5.13 -27.63 8.42
C ALA A 640 5.77 -28.12 7.10
N ARG A 641 4.98 -28.35 6.05
CA ARG A 641 5.49 -28.61 4.70
C ARG A 641 5.94 -27.34 3.98
N GLY A 642 5.59 -26.16 4.47
CA GLY A 642 5.87 -24.88 3.82
C GLY A 642 5.00 -24.63 2.59
N ASP A 643 3.82 -25.24 2.52
CA ASP A 643 2.81 -25.08 1.45
C ASP A 643 1.97 -23.82 1.68
N THR A 644 2.61 -22.74 2.13
CA THR A 644 1.95 -21.53 2.67
C THR A 644 1.82 -20.40 1.66
N LEU A 645 2.00 -20.69 0.36
CA LEU A 645 1.75 -19.72 -0.67
C LEU A 645 0.28 -19.28 -0.62
N GLY A 646 0.05 -17.97 -0.44
CA GLY A 646 -1.29 -17.42 -0.23
C GLY A 646 -1.82 -17.51 1.20
N VAL A 647 -1.04 -17.99 2.18
CA VAL A 647 -1.40 -17.94 3.61
C VAL A 647 -0.91 -16.61 4.20
N PHE A 648 -1.78 -15.91 4.93
CA PHE A 648 -1.50 -14.55 5.41
C PHE A 648 -0.20 -14.47 6.22
N GLN A 649 0.68 -13.52 5.86
CA GLN A 649 2.02 -13.27 6.43
C GLN A 649 3.06 -14.40 6.29
N LEU A 650 2.67 -15.57 5.80
CA LEU A 650 3.49 -16.78 5.85
C LEU A 650 3.94 -17.29 4.45
N ASP A 651 3.72 -16.52 3.39
CA ASP A 651 3.93 -16.92 1.99
C ASP A 651 5.34 -16.65 1.44
N GLY A 652 6.12 -15.77 2.08
CA GLY A 652 7.47 -15.42 1.65
C GLY A 652 8.43 -16.61 1.62
N GLY A 653 9.25 -16.73 0.57
CA GLY A 653 10.17 -17.88 0.39
C GLY A 653 11.02 -18.22 1.63
N PRO A 654 11.72 -17.26 2.23
CA PRO A 654 12.46 -17.52 3.46
C PRO A 654 11.60 -17.86 4.69
N MET A 655 10.37 -17.35 4.75
CA MET A 655 9.41 -17.70 5.81
C MET A 655 8.98 -19.17 5.68
N ARG A 656 8.73 -19.63 4.46
CA ARG A 656 8.44 -21.04 4.15
C ARG A 656 9.57 -21.96 4.59
N SER A 657 10.83 -21.56 4.37
CA SER A 657 12.00 -22.29 4.87
C SER A 657 12.04 -22.35 6.39
N LEU A 658 11.73 -21.26 7.09
CA LEU A 658 11.63 -21.25 8.55
C LEU A 658 10.52 -22.18 9.04
N LEU A 659 9.35 -22.16 8.42
CA LEU A 659 8.23 -23.04 8.79
C LEU A 659 8.58 -24.52 8.63
N LYS A 660 9.26 -24.89 7.53
CA LYS A 660 9.77 -26.26 7.32
C LYS A 660 10.73 -26.71 8.41
N MET A 661 11.59 -25.79 8.87
CA MET A 661 12.53 -26.04 9.95
C MET A 661 11.83 -26.10 11.31
N MET A 662 10.87 -25.21 11.57
CA MET A 662 10.17 -25.08 12.84
C MET A 662 9.18 -26.23 13.06
N LYS A 663 8.49 -26.68 12.00
CA LYS A 663 7.39 -27.65 12.04
C LYS A 663 6.34 -27.24 13.08
N PRO A 664 5.58 -26.16 12.84
CA PRO A 664 4.58 -25.66 13.79
C PRO A 664 3.56 -26.76 14.12
N ASP A 665 3.20 -26.91 15.39
CA ASP A 665 2.19 -27.88 15.84
C ASP A 665 1.16 -27.29 16.82
N ASN A 666 1.26 -25.99 17.09
CA ASN A 666 0.34 -25.25 17.94
C ASN A 666 0.27 -23.77 17.50
N PHE A 667 -0.72 -23.04 18.02
CA PHE A 667 -0.98 -21.66 17.64
C PHE A 667 0.14 -20.68 18.02
N GLU A 668 0.82 -20.92 19.14
CA GLU A 668 1.89 -20.04 19.62
C GLU A 668 3.09 -20.03 18.66
N ASP A 669 3.35 -21.13 17.95
CA ASP A 669 4.39 -21.19 16.90
C ASP A 669 4.09 -20.28 15.71
N ILE A 670 2.80 -20.12 15.34
CA ILE A 670 2.38 -19.19 14.28
C ILE A 670 2.70 -17.76 14.72
N SER A 671 2.27 -17.39 15.93
CA SER A 671 2.54 -16.08 16.52
C SER A 671 4.06 -15.81 16.65
N ALA A 672 4.84 -16.80 17.07
CA ALA A 672 6.29 -16.69 17.20
C ALA A 672 6.99 -16.51 15.85
N THR A 673 6.55 -17.25 14.82
CA THR A 673 7.06 -17.13 13.45
C THR A 673 6.91 -15.70 12.93
N ILE A 674 5.72 -15.11 13.09
CA ILE A 674 5.42 -13.72 12.71
C ILE A 674 6.33 -12.73 13.48
N ALA A 675 6.54 -12.96 14.77
CA ALA A 675 7.35 -12.07 15.62
C ALA A 675 8.86 -12.12 15.33
N LEU A 676 9.38 -13.31 14.99
CA LEU A 676 10.81 -13.60 14.87
C LEU A 676 11.41 -13.32 13.49
N TYR A 677 10.61 -13.42 12.42
CA TYR A 677 11.11 -13.30 11.05
C TYR A 677 11.29 -11.84 10.61
N ARG A 678 12.23 -11.11 11.26
CA ARG A 678 12.52 -9.70 10.96
C ARG A 678 14.01 -9.34 11.12
N PRO A 679 14.49 -8.24 10.51
CA PRO A 679 15.85 -7.74 10.74
C PRO A 679 16.09 -7.47 12.23
N GLY A 680 17.19 -8.00 12.80
CA GLY A 680 17.45 -7.98 14.24
C GLY A 680 17.51 -9.38 14.85
N PRO A 681 16.36 -10.01 15.20
CA PRO A 681 16.30 -11.42 15.60
C PRO A 681 16.96 -12.36 14.59
N MET A 682 16.90 -12.03 13.30
CA MET A 682 17.62 -12.77 12.27
C MET A 682 19.14 -12.67 12.41
N GLY A 683 19.67 -11.50 12.78
CA GLY A 683 21.11 -11.31 13.02
C GLY A 683 21.61 -12.04 14.26
N ALA A 684 20.73 -12.30 15.22
CA ALA A 684 21.01 -13.09 16.43
C ALA A 684 20.67 -14.59 16.28
N ASN A 685 20.27 -15.04 15.08
CA ASN A 685 19.80 -16.41 14.81
C ASN A 685 18.64 -16.87 15.72
N SER A 686 17.85 -15.95 16.30
CA SER A 686 16.79 -16.31 17.27
C SER A 686 15.67 -17.15 16.64
N HIS A 687 15.27 -16.82 15.42
CA HIS A 687 14.32 -17.59 14.61
C HIS A 687 14.78 -19.05 14.38
N THR A 688 16.05 -19.26 14.00
CA THR A 688 16.65 -20.58 13.82
C THR A 688 16.77 -21.32 15.16
N ASN A 689 17.26 -20.64 16.20
CA ASN A 689 17.39 -21.24 17.54
C ASN A 689 16.03 -21.69 18.10
N TYR A 690 14.96 -20.92 17.87
CA TYR A 690 13.60 -21.32 18.26
C TYR A 690 13.23 -22.64 17.58
N ALA A 691 13.39 -22.71 16.25
CA ALA A 691 13.06 -23.89 15.47
C ALA A 691 13.88 -25.13 15.88
N LEU A 692 15.19 -24.97 16.11
CA LEU A 692 16.07 -26.07 16.52
C LEU A 692 15.76 -26.55 17.94
N ARG A 693 15.53 -25.64 18.89
CA ARG A 693 15.19 -25.98 20.29
C ARG A 693 13.84 -26.65 20.39
N LYS A 694 12.82 -26.15 19.68
CA LYS A 694 11.50 -26.79 19.59
C LYS A 694 11.60 -28.26 19.18
N ASN A 695 12.43 -28.54 18.17
CA ASN A 695 12.61 -29.88 17.63
C ASN A 695 13.65 -30.72 18.41
N GLY A 696 14.14 -30.25 19.55
CA GLY A 696 15.14 -30.95 20.37
C GLY A 696 16.51 -31.11 19.70
N GLN A 697 16.79 -30.32 18.66
CA GLN A 697 18.06 -30.34 17.91
C GLN A 697 19.12 -29.42 18.51
N GLN A 698 18.74 -28.60 19.50
CA GLN A 698 19.61 -27.69 20.24
C GLN A 698 19.19 -27.67 21.72
N GLU A 699 20.16 -27.72 22.64
CA GLU A 699 19.88 -27.61 24.07
C GLU A 699 19.39 -26.20 24.46
N ILE A 700 18.46 -26.14 25.40
CA ILE A 700 17.98 -24.88 25.98
C ILE A 700 18.93 -24.48 27.10
N THR A 701 19.81 -23.51 26.83
CA THR A 701 20.71 -22.95 27.85
C THR A 701 20.02 -21.80 28.60
N PRO A 702 19.91 -21.85 29.94
CA PRO A 702 19.33 -20.75 30.71
C PRO A 702 20.25 -19.52 30.68
N ILE A 703 19.65 -18.33 30.81
CA ILE A 703 20.38 -17.05 30.88
C ILE A 703 21.42 -17.06 32.02
N HIS A 704 20.99 -17.57 33.17
CA HIS A 704 21.81 -17.79 34.35
C HIS A 704 21.16 -18.90 35.19
N PRO A 705 21.91 -19.77 35.89
CA PRO A 705 21.34 -20.83 36.72
C PRO A 705 20.31 -20.35 37.75
N GLU A 706 20.52 -19.17 38.34
CA GLU A 706 19.58 -18.56 39.30
C GLU A 706 18.25 -18.09 38.66
N LEU A 707 18.23 -17.90 37.34
CA LEU A 707 17.07 -17.39 36.60
C LEU A 707 16.26 -18.48 35.91
N GLU A 708 16.77 -19.72 35.88
CA GLU A 708 16.11 -20.85 35.20
C GLU A 708 14.71 -21.12 35.77
N GLU A 709 14.62 -21.47 37.06
CA GLU A 709 13.33 -21.76 37.71
C GLU A 709 12.38 -20.54 37.74
N PRO A 710 12.81 -19.32 38.11
CA PRO A 710 11.91 -18.16 38.14
C PRO A 710 11.33 -17.77 36.77
N LEU A 711 12.10 -17.94 35.70
CA LEU A 711 11.69 -17.53 34.35
C LEU A 711 11.05 -18.65 33.53
N ARG A 712 11.03 -19.88 34.04
CA ARG A 712 10.50 -21.06 33.36
C ARG A 712 9.09 -20.84 32.81
N GLU A 713 8.16 -20.39 33.66
CA GLU A 713 6.76 -20.12 33.27
C GLU A 713 6.61 -19.06 32.15
N ILE A 714 7.60 -18.18 31.98
CA ILE A 714 7.57 -17.07 31.02
C ILE A 714 8.23 -17.45 29.69
N LEU A 715 9.32 -18.24 29.75
CA LEU A 715 10.20 -18.52 28.62
C LEU A 715 10.07 -19.94 28.06
N ASP A 716 9.39 -20.86 28.74
CA ASP A 716 9.20 -22.23 28.23
C ASP A 716 8.40 -22.26 26.93
N THR A 717 7.40 -21.39 26.81
CA THR A 717 6.58 -21.23 25.59
C THR A 717 7.40 -20.77 24.39
N THR A 718 8.60 -20.21 24.62
CA THR A 718 9.52 -19.75 23.58
C THR A 718 10.89 -20.42 23.67
N TYR A 719 10.95 -21.59 24.30
CA TYR A 719 12.15 -22.43 24.39
C TYR A 719 13.38 -21.68 24.92
N GLY A 720 13.19 -20.87 25.97
CA GLY A 720 14.25 -20.09 26.62
C GLY A 720 14.69 -18.84 25.87
N LEU A 721 13.94 -18.38 24.86
CA LEU A 721 14.23 -17.17 24.09
C LEU A 721 13.30 -16.02 24.50
N ILE A 722 13.81 -14.80 24.59
CA ILE A 722 12.99 -13.60 24.78
C ILE A 722 12.54 -13.11 23.41
N VAL A 723 11.25 -13.26 23.12
CA VAL A 723 10.63 -12.92 21.82
C VAL A 723 9.69 -11.73 21.97
N TYR A 724 8.93 -11.68 23.06
CA TYR A 724 7.84 -10.74 23.24
C TYR A 724 8.15 -9.63 24.25
N GLN A 725 7.51 -8.49 24.06
CA GLN A 725 7.54 -7.36 24.99
C GLN A 725 6.85 -7.70 26.31
N GLU A 726 5.79 -8.49 26.24
CA GLU A 726 5.03 -9.03 27.35
C GLU A 726 5.90 -9.95 28.21
N GLN A 727 6.82 -10.72 27.59
CA GLN A 727 7.82 -11.51 28.33
C GLN A 727 8.80 -10.62 29.08
N VAL A 728 9.29 -9.53 28.47
CA VAL A 728 10.15 -8.55 29.16
C VAL A 728 9.43 -7.96 30.37
N MET A 729 8.15 -7.63 30.23
CA MET A 729 7.34 -7.10 31.33
C MET A 729 7.14 -8.13 32.45
N ALA A 730 6.78 -9.36 32.10
CA ALA A 730 6.60 -10.45 33.06
C ALA A 730 7.91 -10.80 33.79
N ILE A 731 9.05 -10.78 33.08
CA ILE A 731 10.38 -10.97 33.68
C ILE A 731 10.61 -9.90 34.76
N ALA A 732 10.44 -8.61 34.43
CA ALA A 732 10.66 -7.52 35.39
C ALA A 732 9.75 -7.63 36.62
N GLN A 733 8.50 -8.03 36.45
CA GLN A 733 7.59 -8.29 37.57
C GLN A 733 8.07 -9.45 38.45
N LYS A 734 8.50 -10.56 37.83
CA LYS A 734 8.90 -11.78 38.55
C LYS A 734 10.23 -11.62 39.27
N VAL A 735 11.25 -11.01 38.64
CA VAL A 735 12.61 -10.96 39.22
C VAL A 735 12.93 -9.66 39.95
N ALA A 736 12.39 -8.52 39.50
CA ALA A 736 12.67 -7.20 40.09
C ALA A 736 11.48 -6.65 40.91
N GLY A 737 10.31 -7.27 40.83
CA GLY A 737 9.14 -6.88 41.63
C GLY A 737 8.39 -5.65 41.17
N TYR A 738 8.53 -5.32 39.88
CA TYR A 738 7.80 -4.22 39.25
C TYR A 738 6.30 -4.50 39.23
N SER A 739 5.47 -3.46 39.32
CA SER A 739 4.08 -3.53 38.83
C SER A 739 4.09 -3.73 37.31
N LEU A 740 2.98 -4.22 36.73
CA LEU A 740 2.87 -4.33 35.27
C LEU A 740 2.95 -2.94 34.58
N GLY A 741 2.44 -1.90 35.25
CA GLY A 741 2.57 -0.51 34.79
C GLY A 741 4.02 -0.02 34.77
N GLN A 742 4.79 -0.26 35.84
CA GLN A 742 6.23 0.01 35.88
C GLN A 742 7.00 -0.78 34.83
N ALA A 743 6.60 -2.02 34.56
CA ALA A 743 7.23 -2.87 33.56
C ALA A 743 7.03 -2.34 32.12
N ASP A 744 5.87 -1.78 31.77
CA ASP A 744 5.71 -1.10 30.47
C ASP A 744 6.58 0.18 30.38
N ILE A 745 6.75 0.92 31.48
CA ILE A 745 7.64 2.09 31.52
C ILE A 745 9.09 1.67 31.24
N LEU A 746 9.57 0.58 31.86
CA LEU A 746 10.88 -0.01 31.62
C LEU A 746 11.07 -0.36 30.13
N ARG A 747 10.13 -1.11 29.56
CA ARG A 747 10.16 -1.50 28.14
C ARG A 747 10.24 -0.28 27.22
N ARG A 748 9.46 0.79 27.49
CA ARG A 748 9.50 2.04 26.71
C ARG A 748 10.84 2.75 26.83
N ALA A 749 11.42 2.80 28.03
CA ALA A 749 12.73 3.40 28.26
C ALA A 749 13.82 2.69 27.46
N MET A 750 13.79 1.35 27.45
CA MET A 750 14.69 0.52 26.66
C MET A 750 14.57 0.80 25.15
N GLY A 751 13.34 0.88 24.62
CA GLY A 751 13.13 1.21 23.20
C GLY A 751 13.58 2.64 22.79
N LYS A 752 13.49 3.63 23.69
CA LYS A 752 13.88 5.03 23.39
C LYS A 752 15.38 5.31 23.54
N LYS A 753 16.11 4.45 24.26
CA LYS A 753 17.56 4.59 24.54
C LYS A 753 18.00 5.94 25.10
N LYS A 754 17.12 6.65 25.81
CA LYS A 754 17.52 7.87 26.53
C LYS A 754 18.37 7.46 27.72
N LYS A 755 19.69 7.72 27.64
CA LYS A 755 20.67 7.32 28.67
C LYS A 755 20.21 7.67 30.09
N SER A 756 19.77 8.91 30.30
CA SER A 756 19.29 9.39 31.60
C SER A 756 18.08 8.65 32.16
N GLU A 757 17.24 8.06 31.29
CA GLU A 757 16.07 7.28 31.72
C GLU A 757 16.45 5.82 31.95
N LEU A 758 17.27 5.26 31.06
CA LEU A 758 17.80 3.90 31.20
C LEU A 758 18.59 3.72 32.50
N ASP A 759 19.43 4.69 32.87
CA ASP A 759 20.22 4.63 34.10
C ASP A 759 19.31 4.56 35.35
N LYS A 760 18.23 5.36 35.38
CA LYS A 760 17.23 5.32 36.47
C LYS A 760 16.50 3.99 36.54
N GLN A 761 16.10 3.47 35.39
CA GLN A 761 15.39 2.19 35.31
C GLN A 761 16.30 1.02 35.70
N TYR A 762 17.60 1.10 35.38
CA TYR A 762 18.58 0.11 35.79
C TYR A 762 18.76 0.08 37.30
N GLU A 763 18.88 1.23 37.97
CA GLU A 763 19.03 1.30 39.43
C GLU A 763 17.85 0.62 40.15
N ALA A 764 16.62 0.93 39.75
CA ALA A 764 15.43 0.32 40.33
C ALA A 764 15.34 -1.19 40.04
N PHE A 765 15.67 -1.61 38.81
CA PHE A 765 15.67 -3.02 38.41
C PHE A 765 16.72 -3.83 39.18
N HIS A 766 17.94 -3.27 39.29
CA HIS A 766 19.07 -3.84 40.01
C HIS A 766 18.71 -4.04 41.49
N GLN A 767 18.28 -2.97 42.18
CA GLN A 767 17.92 -3.05 43.58
C GLN A 767 16.78 -4.05 43.82
N GLY A 768 15.76 -4.06 42.96
CA GLY A 768 14.65 -5.01 43.08
C GLY A 768 15.06 -6.48 42.95
N MET A 769 16.04 -6.79 42.10
CA MET A 769 16.59 -8.14 41.99
C MET A 769 17.46 -8.51 43.19
N ILE A 770 18.30 -7.59 43.67
CA ILE A 770 19.13 -7.82 44.86
C ILE A 770 18.25 -8.07 46.09
N ASP A 771 17.20 -7.27 46.29
CA ASP A 771 16.25 -7.42 47.40
C ASP A 771 15.50 -8.76 47.37
N ARG A 772 15.39 -9.38 46.19
CA ARG A 772 14.79 -10.70 45.96
C ARG A 772 15.80 -11.86 46.00
N GLY A 773 17.07 -11.57 46.28
CA GLY A 773 18.10 -12.58 46.54
C GLY A 773 18.88 -13.05 45.32
N TYR A 774 18.83 -12.35 44.19
CA TYR A 774 19.64 -12.66 43.01
C TYR A 774 21.06 -12.11 43.13
N SER A 775 22.04 -12.79 42.55
CA SER A 775 23.43 -12.33 42.52
C SER A 775 23.68 -11.24 41.47
N GLU A 776 24.72 -10.43 41.69
CA GLU A 776 25.20 -9.43 40.71
C GLU A 776 25.44 -10.02 39.31
N ALA A 777 25.92 -11.27 39.25
CA ALA A 777 26.15 -11.98 38.00
C ALA A 777 24.83 -12.25 37.25
N ALA A 778 23.78 -12.66 37.97
CA ALA A 778 22.45 -12.89 37.42
C ALA A 778 21.82 -11.59 36.92
N VAL A 779 21.92 -10.50 37.69
CA VAL A 779 21.41 -9.17 37.32
C VAL A 779 22.07 -8.69 36.04
N LYS A 780 23.41 -8.75 35.98
CA LYS A 780 24.18 -8.32 34.82
C LYS A 780 23.85 -9.14 33.58
N ALA A 781 23.81 -10.47 33.70
CA ALA A 781 23.49 -11.37 32.58
C ALA A 781 22.11 -11.08 31.99
N LEU A 782 21.10 -10.86 32.85
CA LEU A 782 19.75 -10.55 32.39
C LEU A 782 19.67 -9.17 31.73
N TRP A 783 20.27 -8.15 32.34
CA TRP A 783 20.24 -6.79 31.78
C TRP A 783 20.97 -6.68 30.44
N ASP A 784 22.14 -7.32 30.32
CA ASP A 784 22.93 -7.37 29.08
C ASP A 784 22.16 -8.05 27.94
N ILE A 785 21.20 -8.94 28.25
CA ILE A 785 20.27 -9.52 27.26
C ILE A 785 19.08 -8.58 27.01
N LEU A 786 18.42 -8.06 28.04
CA LEU A 786 17.22 -7.23 27.86
C LEU A 786 17.48 -5.95 27.06
N LEU A 787 18.62 -5.29 27.28
CA LEU A 787 18.95 -4.01 26.65
C LEU A 787 19.03 -4.06 25.11
N PRO A 788 19.77 -5.00 24.47
CA PRO A 788 19.73 -5.15 23.02
C PRO A 788 18.42 -5.76 22.52
N PHE A 789 17.78 -6.64 23.29
CA PHE A 789 16.56 -7.31 22.86
C PHE A 789 15.32 -6.41 22.86
N SER A 790 15.30 -5.30 23.60
CA SER A 790 14.17 -4.35 23.55
C SER A 790 13.95 -3.76 22.15
N ASP A 791 14.99 -3.66 21.33
CA ASP A 791 14.88 -3.22 19.93
C ASP A 791 14.13 -4.24 19.06
N TYR A 792 14.14 -5.50 19.49
CA TYR A 792 13.73 -6.66 18.71
C TYR A 792 12.60 -7.47 19.35
N ALA A 793 12.14 -7.11 20.54
CA ALA A 793 10.97 -7.71 21.16
C ALA A 793 9.69 -7.28 20.40
N PHE A 794 8.78 -8.21 20.15
CA PHE A 794 7.50 -7.94 19.47
C PHE A 794 6.34 -7.81 20.46
N ASN A 795 5.26 -7.14 20.07
CA ASN A 795 4.03 -7.14 20.86
C ASN A 795 3.26 -8.45 20.58
N LYS A 796 3.12 -9.29 21.60
CA LYS A 796 2.46 -10.60 21.50
C LYS A 796 0.99 -10.48 21.10
N ALA A 797 0.28 -9.49 21.65
CA ALA A 797 -1.13 -9.26 21.32
C ALA A 797 -1.36 -9.03 19.83
N HIS A 798 -0.49 -8.24 19.19
CA HIS A 798 -0.51 -8.01 17.75
C HIS A 798 -0.16 -9.26 16.94
N SER A 799 0.91 -9.99 17.28
CA SER A 799 1.27 -11.22 16.53
C SER A 799 0.23 -12.33 16.71
N ALA A 800 -0.37 -12.46 17.89
CA ALA A 800 -1.41 -13.46 18.14
C ALA A 800 -2.67 -13.13 17.33
N ALA A 801 -3.16 -11.90 17.37
CA ALA A 801 -4.34 -11.52 16.61
C ALA A 801 -4.15 -11.71 15.10
N TYR A 802 -3.00 -11.32 14.55
CA TYR A 802 -2.69 -11.58 13.14
C TYR A 802 -2.44 -13.07 12.85
N GLY A 803 -1.88 -13.81 13.82
CA GLY A 803 -1.72 -15.25 13.77
C GLY A 803 -3.06 -15.98 13.62
N LEU A 804 -4.16 -15.44 14.17
CA LEU A 804 -5.50 -15.99 13.97
C LEU A 804 -5.95 -15.90 12.50
N VAL A 805 -5.66 -14.80 11.82
CA VAL A 805 -5.92 -14.67 10.37
C VAL A 805 -5.04 -15.64 9.57
N SER A 806 -3.76 -15.81 9.96
CA SER A 806 -2.87 -16.82 9.37
C SER A 806 -3.40 -18.24 9.58
N TYR A 807 -3.95 -18.55 10.75
CA TYR A 807 -4.55 -19.84 11.05
C TYR A 807 -5.82 -20.08 10.21
N TRP A 808 -6.74 -19.11 10.14
CA TRP A 808 -7.94 -19.22 9.30
C TRP A 808 -7.61 -19.42 7.83
N THR A 809 -6.62 -18.68 7.29
CA THR A 809 -6.20 -18.85 5.90
C THR A 809 -5.51 -20.20 5.65
N ALA A 810 -4.74 -20.71 6.61
CA ALA A 810 -4.17 -22.06 6.52
C ALA A 810 -5.25 -23.15 6.58
N TYR A 811 -6.25 -22.99 7.47
CA TYR A 811 -7.39 -23.90 7.60
C TYR A 811 -8.23 -23.94 6.33
N LEU A 812 -8.60 -22.78 5.78
CA LEU A 812 -9.34 -22.69 4.53
C LEU A 812 -8.56 -23.33 3.37
N LYS A 813 -7.24 -23.12 3.30
CA LYS A 813 -6.40 -23.75 2.27
C LYS A 813 -6.30 -25.27 2.43
N ALA A 814 -6.26 -25.77 3.66
CA ALA A 814 -6.17 -27.21 3.94
C ALA A 814 -7.48 -27.96 3.61
N HIS A 815 -8.62 -27.40 4.04
CA HIS A 815 -9.92 -28.08 4.00
C HIS A 815 -10.79 -27.71 2.80
N TYR A 816 -10.64 -26.50 2.26
CA TYR A 816 -11.43 -25.95 1.15
C TYR A 816 -10.53 -25.34 0.05
N PRO A 817 -9.60 -26.12 -0.51
CA PRO A 817 -8.55 -25.60 -1.38
C PRO A 817 -9.07 -24.94 -2.65
N ALA A 818 -10.11 -25.48 -3.30
CA ALA A 818 -10.64 -24.92 -4.54
C ALA A 818 -11.30 -23.55 -4.31
N GLU A 819 -12.10 -23.45 -3.27
CA GLU A 819 -12.83 -22.24 -2.87
C GLU A 819 -11.88 -21.14 -2.38
N TYR A 820 -10.90 -21.51 -1.56
CA TYR A 820 -9.88 -20.59 -1.06
C TYR A 820 -8.97 -20.09 -2.17
N MET A 821 -8.49 -20.99 -3.04
CA MET A 821 -7.62 -20.59 -4.16
C MET A 821 -8.38 -19.75 -5.21
N ALA A 822 -9.68 -19.99 -5.41
CA ALA A 822 -10.51 -19.13 -6.27
C ALA A 822 -10.62 -17.70 -5.70
N ALA A 823 -10.84 -17.56 -4.38
CA ALA A 823 -10.83 -16.26 -3.71
C ALA A 823 -9.44 -15.58 -3.80
N LEU A 824 -8.37 -16.34 -3.61
CA LEU A 824 -7.00 -15.84 -3.70
C LEU A 824 -6.66 -15.34 -5.11
N LEU A 825 -7.02 -16.09 -6.16
CA LEU A 825 -6.84 -15.71 -7.56
C LEU A 825 -7.63 -14.43 -7.90
N THR A 826 -8.87 -14.34 -7.43
CA THR A 826 -9.71 -13.15 -7.58
C THR A 826 -9.03 -11.91 -6.99
N SER A 827 -8.41 -12.06 -5.82
CA SER A 827 -7.74 -10.95 -5.13
C SER A 827 -6.45 -10.44 -5.81
N VAL A 828 -5.93 -11.14 -6.83
CA VAL A 828 -4.77 -10.72 -7.66
C VAL A 828 -5.10 -10.65 -9.15
N GLY A 829 -6.38 -10.57 -9.54
CA GLY A 829 -6.76 -10.61 -10.96
C GLY A 829 -6.11 -9.52 -11.82
N ASP A 830 -5.66 -8.43 -11.20
CA ASP A 830 -4.94 -7.31 -11.81
C ASP A 830 -3.40 -7.42 -11.77
N ASP A 831 -2.85 -8.31 -10.93
CA ASP A 831 -1.40 -8.58 -10.79
C ASP A 831 -1.03 -9.90 -11.47
N LYS A 832 -0.64 -9.81 -12.74
CA LYS A 832 -0.34 -10.98 -13.59
C LYS A 832 0.76 -11.87 -13.06
N ASP A 833 1.78 -11.29 -12.42
CA ASP A 833 2.91 -12.04 -11.90
C ASP A 833 2.48 -12.89 -10.70
N LYS A 834 1.69 -12.32 -9.78
CA LYS A 834 1.12 -13.07 -8.66
C LYS A 834 0.05 -14.07 -9.08
N MET A 835 -0.78 -13.71 -10.06
CA MET A 835 -1.78 -14.60 -10.61
C MET A 835 -1.11 -15.86 -11.19
N ALA A 836 -0.06 -15.72 -12.01
CA ALA A 836 0.70 -16.85 -12.53
C ALA A 836 1.27 -17.73 -11.41
N MET A 837 1.80 -17.12 -10.35
CA MET A 837 2.31 -17.83 -9.17
C MET A 837 1.24 -18.68 -8.48
N TYR A 838 0.04 -18.13 -8.23
CA TYR A 838 -1.05 -18.88 -7.60
C TYR A 838 -1.69 -19.93 -8.53
N LEU A 839 -1.69 -19.70 -9.83
CA LEU A 839 -2.15 -20.70 -10.80
C LEU A 839 -1.22 -21.91 -10.83
N ASN A 840 0.10 -21.69 -10.73
CA ASN A 840 1.06 -22.78 -10.58
C ASN A 840 0.86 -23.54 -9.26
N GLU A 841 0.53 -22.83 -8.17
CA GLU A 841 0.17 -23.46 -6.90
C GLU A 841 -1.09 -24.33 -7.02
N CYS A 842 -2.13 -23.85 -7.70
CA CYS A 842 -3.33 -24.65 -7.97
C CYS A 842 -2.96 -25.97 -8.66
N ARG A 843 -2.10 -25.94 -9.68
CA ARG A 843 -1.61 -27.15 -10.37
C ARG A 843 -0.85 -28.07 -9.42
N HIS A 844 0.02 -27.52 -8.58
CA HIS A 844 0.77 -28.30 -7.58
C HIS A 844 -0.17 -28.98 -6.57
N MET A 845 -1.27 -28.32 -6.21
CA MET A 845 -2.32 -28.86 -5.34
C MET A 845 -3.28 -29.83 -6.06
N GLY A 846 -3.13 -30.03 -7.37
CA GLY A 846 -4.01 -30.88 -8.17
C GLY A 846 -5.36 -30.24 -8.52
N ILE A 847 -5.47 -28.91 -8.45
CA ILE A 847 -6.65 -28.13 -8.81
C ILE A 847 -6.50 -27.67 -10.26
N THR A 848 -7.44 -28.05 -11.11
CA THR A 848 -7.45 -27.61 -12.51
C THR A 848 -8.13 -26.24 -12.59
N VAL A 849 -7.44 -25.27 -13.17
CA VAL A 849 -8.08 -23.99 -13.52
C VAL A 849 -8.54 -24.09 -14.97
N LEU A 850 -9.86 -24.20 -15.14
CA LEU A 850 -10.53 -24.36 -16.41
C LEU A 850 -10.67 -23.00 -17.12
N PRO A 851 -10.69 -22.98 -18.47
CA PRO A 851 -10.94 -21.75 -19.24
C PRO A 851 -12.24 -21.07 -18.81
N PRO A 852 -12.36 -19.75 -19.03
CA PRO A 852 -13.63 -19.07 -18.84
C PRO A 852 -14.69 -19.71 -19.75
N ASP A 853 -15.95 -19.53 -19.39
CA ASP A 853 -17.10 -20.09 -20.08
C ASP A 853 -18.31 -19.16 -19.91
N VAL A 854 -18.99 -18.83 -20.99
CA VAL A 854 -20.14 -17.89 -20.97
C VAL A 854 -21.33 -18.41 -20.16
N ASN A 855 -21.47 -19.72 -19.95
CA ASN A 855 -22.56 -20.33 -19.19
C ASN A 855 -22.17 -20.60 -17.72
N GLU A 856 -20.93 -20.99 -17.44
CA GLU A 856 -20.51 -21.38 -16.09
C GLU A 856 -19.72 -20.30 -15.34
N SER A 857 -18.93 -19.46 -16.02
CA SER A 857 -18.04 -18.51 -15.33
C SER A 857 -18.79 -17.30 -14.81
N SER A 858 -18.26 -16.67 -13.76
CA SER A 858 -18.80 -15.43 -13.18
C SER A 858 -17.82 -14.27 -13.37
N LEU A 859 -18.09 -13.15 -12.70
CA LEU A 859 -17.18 -12.01 -12.65
C LEU A 859 -15.80 -12.41 -12.12
N PHE A 860 -15.80 -13.15 -11.01
CA PHE A 860 -14.64 -13.63 -10.28
C PHE A 860 -14.37 -15.11 -10.56
N PHE A 861 -13.22 -15.61 -10.10
CA PHE A 861 -12.91 -17.04 -10.22
C PHE A 861 -13.91 -17.84 -9.41
N THR A 862 -14.51 -18.86 -10.02
CA THR A 862 -15.61 -19.62 -9.43
C THR A 862 -15.16 -21.05 -9.15
N PRO A 863 -15.26 -21.58 -7.92
CA PRO A 863 -15.05 -23.00 -7.67
C PRO A 863 -16.16 -23.84 -8.32
N VAL A 864 -15.79 -24.95 -8.97
CA VAL A 864 -16.72 -25.91 -9.56
C VAL A 864 -16.28 -27.32 -9.17
N GLY A 865 -16.93 -27.89 -8.16
CA GLY A 865 -16.54 -29.18 -7.60
C GLY A 865 -15.16 -29.07 -6.94
N LYS A 866 -14.14 -29.71 -7.51
CA LYS A 866 -12.75 -29.66 -7.01
C LYS A 866 -11.85 -28.70 -7.81
N ASP A 867 -12.37 -28.14 -8.89
CA ASP A 867 -11.64 -27.32 -9.86
C ASP A 867 -12.12 -25.87 -9.79
N ILE A 868 -11.50 -24.98 -10.57
CA ILE A 868 -11.80 -23.55 -10.59
C ILE A 868 -12.07 -23.11 -12.04
N ARG A 869 -13.14 -22.36 -12.26
CA ARG A 869 -13.40 -21.66 -13.53
C ARG A 869 -12.77 -20.27 -13.51
N PHE A 870 -12.13 -19.90 -14.61
CA PHE A 870 -11.47 -18.61 -14.75
C PHE A 870 -12.49 -17.45 -14.65
N GLY A 871 -12.18 -16.44 -13.82
CA GLY A 871 -13.04 -15.27 -13.68
C GLY A 871 -13.01 -14.39 -14.93
N MET A 872 -14.18 -14.02 -15.45
CA MET A 872 -14.25 -13.32 -16.74
C MET A 872 -13.73 -11.88 -16.68
N ALA A 873 -13.68 -11.26 -15.49
CA ALA A 873 -13.05 -9.94 -15.32
C ALA A 873 -11.52 -9.97 -15.43
N ALA A 874 -10.90 -11.13 -15.19
CA ALA A 874 -9.44 -11.29 -15.33
C ALA A 874 -9.01 -11.48 -16.80
N VAL A 875 -9.97 -11.64 -17.74
CA VAL A 875 -9.68 -11.72 -19.18
C VAL A 875 -9.33 -10.33 -19.71
N ARG A 876 -8.21 -10.22 -20.42
CA ARG A 876 -7.75 -8.95 -20.98
C ARG A 876 -8.82 -8.31 -21.88
N ASN A 877 -9.05 -7.01 -21.71
CA ASN A 877 -10.05 -6.22 -22.46
C ASN A 877 -11.53 -6.55 -22.17
N VAL A 878 -11.82 -7.32 -21.12
CA VAL A 878 -13.19 -7.58 -20.66
C VAL A 878 -13.45 -6.72 -19.42
N GLY A 879 -14.52 -5.93 -19.43
CA GLY A 879 -14.87 -5.04 -18.31
C GLY A 879 -15.93 -5.66 -17.40
N THR A 880 -15.90 -5.31 -16.11
CA THR A 880 -16.86 -5.74 -15.09
C THR A 880 -18.32 -5.59 -15.54
N ASN A 881 -18.68 -4.42 -16.07
CA ASN A 881 -20.05 -4.13 -16.53
C ASN A 881 -20.52 -5.07 -17.65
N VAL A 882 -19.60 -5.54 -18.50
CA VAL A 882 -19.92 -6.49 -19.58
C VAL A 882 -20.25 -7.85 -19.00
N VAL A 883 -19.43 -8.32 -18.06
CA VAL A 883 -19.63 -9.63 -17.42
C VAL A 883 -20.92 -9.65 -16.60
N THR A 884 -21.17 -8.63 -15.77
CA THR A 884 -22.41 -8.54 -14.99
C THR A 884 -23.65 -8.57 -15.88
N ALA A 885 -23.63 -7.84 -17.01
CA ALA A 885 -24.74 -7.81 -17.95
C ALA A 885 -24.95 -9.15 -18.67
N MET A 886 -23.88 -9.90 -18.94
CA MET A 886 -23.94 -11.22 -19.54
C MET A 886 -24.46 -12.28 -18.57
N VAL A 887 -23.99 -12.27 -17.32
CA VAL A 887 -24.49 -13.15 -16.24
C VAL A 887 -25.98 -12.90 -15.99
N GLY A 888 -26.38 -11.64 -15.85
CA GLY A 888 -27.80 -11.28 -15.69
C GLY A 888 -28.66 -11.74 -16.88
N ALA A 889 -28.13 -11.69 -18.11
CA ALA A 889 -28.85 -12.17 -19.29
C ALA A 889 -29.09 -13.69 -19.28
N ARG A 890 -28.12 -14.51 -18.83
CA ARG A 890 -28.34 -15.96 -18.71
C ARG A 890 -29.22 -16.34 -17.51
N GLU A 891 -29.16 -15.58 -16.41
CA GLU A 891 -30.05 -15.80 -15.26
C GLU A 891 -31.51 -15.47 -15.60
N GLU A 892 -31.75 -14.42 -16.39
CA GLU A 892 -33.09 -14.02 -16.81
C GLU A 892 -33.64 -14.89 -17.96
N LYS A 893 -32.79 -15.26 -18.95
CA LYS A 893 -33.22 -15.85 -20.23
C LYS A 893 -32.73 -17.29 -20.45
N GLY A 894 -32.06 -17.89 -19.47
CA GLY A 894 -31.46 -19.22 -19.53
C GLY A 894 -30.15 -19.29 -20.32
N ASP A 895 -29.46 -20.43 -20.20
CA ASP A 895 -28.14 -20.69 -20.79
C ASP A 895 -28.04 -20.39 -22.29
N PHE A 896 -26.86 -19.95 -22.73
CA PHE A 896 -26.55 -19.73 -24.14
C PHE A 896 -26.33 -21.07 -24.84
N THR A 897 -27.19 -21.36 -25.83
CA THR A 897 -27.18 -22.63 -26.55
C THR A 897 -26.34 -22.61 -27.84
N SER A 898 -26.11 -21.42 -28.41
CA SER A 898 -25.29 -21.23 -29.60
C SER A 898 -24.69 -19.82 -29.63
N TYR A 899 -23.75 -19.57 -30.55
CA TYR A 899 -23.14 -18.25 -30.72
C TYR A 899 -24.18 -17.20 -31.16
N GLN A 900 -25.21 -17.61 -31.90
CA GLN A 900 -26.31 -16.73 -32.28
C GLN A 900 -27.26 -16.46 -31.10
N ASP A 901 -27.57 -17.48 -30.30
CA ASP A 901 -28.40 -17.35 -29.10
C ASP A 901 -27.77 -16.41 -28.07
N PHE A 902 -26.43 -16.43 -27.96
CA PHE A 902 -25.68 -15.45 -27.18
C PHE A 902 -26.02 -14.00 -27.57
N PHE A 903 -25.87 -13.63 -28.84
CA PHE A 903 -26.18 -12.27 -29.32
C PHE A 903 -27.67 -11.91 -29.23
N LYS A 904 -28.59 -12.89 -29.34
CA LYS A 904 -30.03 -12.67 -29.11
C LYS A 904 -30.30 -12.20 -27.67
N LYS A 905 -29.69 -12.87 -26.69
CA LYS A 905 -29.98 -12.69 -25.26
C LYS A 905 -29.24 -11.52 -24.61
N VAL A 906 -27.97 -11.31 -24.94
CA VAL A 906 -27.13 -10.30 -24.26
C VAL A 906 -27.52 -8.86 -24.63
N PRO A 907 -27.31 -7.90 -23.70
CA PRO A 907 -27.55 -6.48 -23.99
C PRO A 907 -26.43 -5.85 -24.82
N ALA A 908 -26.71 -4.68 -25.41
CA ALA A 908 -25.80 -3.99 -26.32
C ALA A 908 -24.43 -3.65 -25.72
N VAL A 909 -24.35 -3.45 -24.39
CA VAL A 909 -23.08 -3.18 -23.69
C VAL A 909 -22.07 -4.33 -23.82
N VAL A 910 -22.54 -5.57 -24.02
CA VAL A 910 -21.69 -6.76 -24.22
C VAL A 910 -21.12 -6.83 -25.63
N CYS A 911 -21.79 -6.19 -26.60
CA CYS A 911 -21.47 -6.25 -28.02
C CYS A 911 -20.32 -5.30 -28.41
N ASN A 912 -19.13 -5.52 -27.87
CA ASN A 912 -17.91 -4.79 -28.23
C ASN A 912 -16.93 -5.73 -28.97
N LYS A 913 -16.48 -5.35 -30.17
CA LYS A 913 -15.59 -6.17 -31.01
C LYS A 913 -14.37 -6.70 -30.27
N ARG A 914 -13.66 -5.84 -29.54
CA ARG A 914 -12.45 -6.19 -28.80
C ARG A 914 -12.73 -7.12 -27.61
N THR A 915 -13.88 -6.95 -26.97
CA THR A 915 -14.31 -7.82 -25.86
C THR A 915 -14.69 -9.21 -26.35
N ILE A 916 -15.49 -9.32 -27.42
CA ILE A 916 -15.85 -10.60 -28.03
C ILE A 916 -14.60 -11.32 -28.57
N GLU A 917 -13.71 -10.61 -29.27
CA GLU A 917 -12.41 -11.16 -29.72
C GLU A 917 -11.64 -11.78 -28.55
N SER A 918 -11.52 -11.05 -27.44
CA SER A 918 -10.75 -11.49 -26.27
C SER A 918 -11.39 -12.72 -25.61
N MET A 919 -12.72 -12.77 -25.54
CA MET A 919 -13.47 -13.92 -25.02
C MET A 919 -13.34 -15.16 -25.91
N ILE A 920 -13.36 -15.01 -27.24
CA ILE A 920 -13.09 -16.12 -28.17
C ILE A 920 -11.68 -16.66 -27.97
N LYS A 921 -10.67 -15.77 -27.98
CA LYS A 921 -9.27 -16.14 -27.81
C LYS A 921 -9.01 -16.82 -26.45
N ALA A 922 -9.69 -16.37 -25.40
CA ALA A 922 -9.66 -16.95 -24.06
C ALA A 922 -10.37 -18.31 -23.94
N GLY A 923 -11.27 -18.67 -24.86
CA GLY A 923 -12.03 -19.92 -24.83
C GLY A 923 -13.40 -19.85 -24.17
N ALA A 924 -13.94 -18.64 -23.92
CA ALA A 924 -15.23 -18.44 -23.27
C ALA A 924 -16.41 -19.10 -24.00
N PHE A 925 -16.28 -19.33 -25.30
CA PHE A 925 -17.33 -19.90 -26.16
C PHE A 925 -17.10 -21.38 -26.50
N ASP A 926 -16.09 -22.03 -25.93
CA ASP A 926 -15.72 -23.41 -26.29
C ASP A 926 -16.85 -24.42 -26.00
N SER A 927 -17.68 -24.19 -24.98
CA SER A 927 -18.84 -25.04 -24.66
C SER A 927 -19.95 -25.01 -25.72
N LEU A 928 -19.97 -24.00 -26.59
CA LEU A 928 -20.94 -23.88 -27.68
C LEU A 928 -20.59 -24.78 -28.88
N GLY A 929 -19.41 -25.42 -28.86
CA GLY A 929 -19.00 -26.42 -29.86
C GLY A 929 -18.45 -25.86 -31.18
N TYR A 930 -18.12 -24.56 -31.24
CA TYR A 930 -17.53 -23.93 -32.43
C TYR A 930 -16.00 -23.81 -32.33
N PRO A 931 -15.25 -24.00 -33.42
CA PRO A 931 -13.82 -23.69 -33.46
C PRO A 931 -13.56 -22.19 -33.20
N ARG A 932 -12.57 -21.85 -32.36
CA ARG A 932 -12.26 -20.44 -32.05
C ARG A 932 -11.90 -19.64 -33.29
N ARG A 933 -11.18 -20.26 -34.24
CA ARG A 933 -10.86 -19.66 -35.53
C ARG A 933 -12.11 -19.26 -36.33
N ALA A 934 -13.14 -20.09 -36.32
CA ALA A 934 -14.39 -19.82 -37.03
C ALA A 934 -15.12 -18.62 -36.42
N LEU A 935 -15.21 -18.57 -35.09
CA LEU A 935 -15.82 -17.45 -34.38
C LEU A 935 -15.04 -16.14 -34.60
N LEU A 936 -13.70 -16.19 -34.55
CA LEU A 936 -12.88 -15.01 -34.75
C LEU A 936 -12.99 -14.46 -36.20
N ALA A 937 -13.24 -15.31 -37.19
CA ALA A 937 -13.40 -14.85 -38.57
C ALA A 937 -14.65 -13.95 -38.76
N ILE A 938 -15.70 -14.17 -37.96
CA ILE A 938 -17.01 -13.49 -38.12
C ILE A 938 -17.39 -12.56 -36.95
N HIS A 939 -16.57 -12.47 -35.89
CA HIS A 939 -16.95 -11.76 -34.67
C HIS A 939 -17.29 -10.27 -34.91
N GLU A 940 -16.58 -9.60 -35.83
CA GLU A 940 -16.86 -8.20 -36.17
C GLU A 940 -18.24 -8.04 -36.83
N GLU A 941 -18.54 -8.88 -37.82
CA GLU A 941 -19.81 -8.87 -38.55
C GLU A 941 -20.97 -9.21 -37.63
N ALA A 942 -20.80 -10.21 -36.76
CA ALA A 942 -21.79 -10.61 -35.76
C ALA A 942 -22.10 -9.48 -34.77
N VAL A 943 -21.07 -8.76 -34.29
CA VAL A 943 -21.24 -7.60 -33.41
C VAL A 943 -21.96 -6.47 -34.13
N ASP A 944 -21.55 -6.14 -35.36
CA ASP A 944 -22.15 -5.05 -36.14
C ASP A 944 -23.64 -5.30 -36.43
N ALA A 945 -23.99 -6.54 -36.84
CA ALA A 945 -25.37 -6.95 -37.07
C ALA A 945 -26.23 -6.84 -35.80
N THR A 946 -25.69 -7.29 -34.66
CA THR A 946 -26.41 -7.26 -33.38
C THR A 946 -26.60 -5.84 -32.85
N VAL A 947 -25.59 -4.97 -32.94
CA VAL A 947 -25.69 -3.59 -32.47
C VAL A 947 -26.76 -2.81 -33.23
N VAL A 948 -26.89 -3.03 -34.54
CA VAL A 948 -27.95 -2.41 -35.36
C VAL A 948 -29.33 -2.85 -34.86
N GLN A 949 -29.54 -4.15 -34.67
CA GLN A 949 -30.80 -4.70 -34.18
C GLN A 949 -31.14 -4.18 -32.76
N LYS A 950 -30.19 -4.22 -31.82
CA LYS A 950 -30.39 -3.74 -30.45
C LYS A 950 -30.71 -2.23 -30.38
N ARG A 951 -30.15 -1.42 -31.29
CA ARG A 951 -30.51 0.00 -31.41
C ARG A 951 -31.93 0.21 -31.94
N GLN A 952 -32.40 -0.64 -32.86
CA GLN A 952 -33.77 -0.58 -33.37
C GLN A 952 -34.78 -1.00 -32.30
N GLU A 953 -34.49 -2.07 -31.54
CA GLU A 953 -35.28 -2.52 -30.37
C GLU A 953 -35.40 -1.43 -29.29
N ALA A 954 -34.29 -0.76 -28.95
CA ALA A 954 -34.28 0.31 -27.94
C ALA A 954 -35.04 1.58 -28.36
N ASN A 955 -35.20 1.82 -29.66
CA ASN A 955 -35.91 2.98 -30.20
C ASN A 955 -37.42 2.73 -30.40
N ASN A 956 -37.98 1.61 -29.91
CA ASN A 956 -39.37 1.19 -30.14
C ASN A 956 -39.78 1.15 -31.62
N GLN A 957 -38.82 1.03 -32.54
CA GLN A 957 -39.10 0.73 -33.94
C GLN A 957 -39.26 -0.78 -34.06
N PHE A 958 -40.41 -1.29 -33.63
CA PHE A 958 -40.85 -2.62 -34.06
C PHE A 958 -41.03 -2.59 -35.58
N ASP A 959 -40.24 -3.39 -36.29
CA ASP A 959 -40.39 -3.53 -37.72
C ASP A 959 -41.74 -4.21 -38.00
N PHE A 960 -42.72 -3.43 -38.48
CA PHE A 960 -44.08 -3.89 -38.79
C PHE A 960 -44.09 -5.01 -39.85
N PHE A 961 -42.95 -5.26 -40.51
CA PHE A 961 -42.75 -6.38 -41.43
C PHE A 961 -42.66 -7.75 -40.74
N SER A 962 -42.21 -7.86 -39.48
CA SER A 962 -42.12 -9.17 -38.81
C SER A 962 -43.49 -9.78 -38.48
N LEU A 963 -44.55 -8.97 -38.46
CA LEU A 963 -45.94 -9.40 -38.26
C LEU A 963 -46.62 -9.87 -39.56
N LEU A 964 -46.04 -9.58 -40.72
CA LEU A 964 -46.60 -9.96 -42.03
C LEU A 964 -46.08 -11.31 -42.54
N ASP A 965 -44.97 -11.83 -42.00
CA ASP A 965 -44.43 -13.16 -42.34
C ASP A 965 -45.03 -14.30 -41.48
N ALA A 966 -45.97 -14.00 -40.58
CA ALA A 966 -46.59 -14.99 -39.69
C ALA A 966 -47.74 -15.82 -40.31
N GLU A 967 -48.07 -15.63 -41.60
CA GLU A 967 -49.11 -16.41 -42.31
C GLU A 967 -48.55 -17.46 -43.30
N GLY A 968 -47.27 -17.83 -43.19
CA GLY A 968 -46.66 -18.92 -43.96
C GLY A 968 -46.30 -20.12 -43.09
N ASP A 969 -46.96 -21.26 -43.32
CA ASP A 969 -46.73 -22.54 -42.63
C ASP A 969 -45.29 -23.05 -42.88
N GLY A 970 -44.39 -22.75 -41.93
CA GLY A 970 -42.97 -23.09 -41.99
C GLY A 970 -42.10 -22.17 -41.15
N ALA A 971 -42.30 -22.13 -39.84
CA ALA A 971 -41.46 -21.35 -38.91
C ALA A 971 -40.04 -21.94 -38.81
N ALA A 972 -39.20 -21.61 -39.79
CA ALA A 972 -37.76 -21.60 -39.63
C ALA A 972 -37.39 -20.26 -38.97
N ASP A 973 -36.66 -20.35 -37.86
CA ASP A 973 -36.07 -19.27 -37.05
C ASP A 973 -35.58 -18.10 -37.94
N ALA A 974 -36.27 -16.96 -37.90
CA ALA A 974 -35.74 -15.68 -38.39
C ALA A 974 -34.66 -15.19 -37.39
N GLY A 975 -33.58 -15.96 -37.28
CA GLY A 975 -32.44 -15.66 -36.42
C GLY A 975 -31.57 -14.55 -37.02
N LEU A 976 -30.80 -13.87 -36.17
CA LEU A 976 -29.67 -13.05 -36.63
C LEU A 976 -28.91 -13.84 -37.69
N GLY A 977 -28.72 -13.27 -38.89
CA GLY A 977 -28.03 -13.90 -40.03
C GLY A 977 -26.53 -14.12 -39.82
N ILE A 978 -26.15 -14.63 -38.64
CA ILE A 978 -24.80 -14.97 -38.23
C ILE A 978 -24.56 -16.43 -38.60
N GLU A 979 -23.99 -16.66 -39.78
CA GLU A 979 -23.52 -17.98 -40.20
C GLU A 979 -22.05 -18.17 -39.76
N VAL A 980 -21.80 -19.17 -38.91
CA VAL A 980 -20.43 -19.51 -38.49
C VAL A 980 -19.79 -20.36 -39.60
N PRO A 981 -18.65 -19.94 -40.18
CA PRO A 981 -18.02 -20.67 -41.28
C PRO A 981 -17.40 -21.98 -40.79
N ASP A 982 -17.41 -23.01 -41.64
CA ASP A 982 -16.73 -24.28 -41.37
C ASP A 982 -15.22 -24.11 -41.60
N LEU A 983 -14.50 -23.73 -40.54
CA LEU A 983 -13.05 -23.57 -40.53
C LEU A 983 -12.42 -24.51 -39.49
N PRO A 984 -11.27 -25.14 -39.80
CA PRO A 984 -10.57 -25.96 -38.83
C PRO A 984 -10.04 -25.11 -37.68
N GLU A 985 -9.92 -25.71 -36.50
CA GLU A 985 -9.30 -25.05 -35.34
C GLU A 985 -7.82 -24.68 -35.61
N TRP A 986 -7.30 -23.70 -34.87
CA TRP A 986 -5.88 -23.37 -34.92
C TRP A 986 -4.98 -24.54 -34.52
N GLU A 987 -3.73 -24.50 -34.99
CA GLU A 987 -2.69 -25.38 -34.45
C GLU A 987 -2.51 -25.10 -32.94
N LYS A 988 -2.19 -26.15 -32.18
CA LYS A 988 -2.11 -26.11 -30.71
C LYS A 988 -1.24 -24.96 -30.20
N LYS A 989 -0.10 -24.69 -30.86
CA LYS A 989 0.82 -23.61 -30.50
C LYS A 989 0.16 -22.22 -30.59
N ASP A 990 -0.58 -21.95 -31.65
CA ASP A 990 -1.24 -20.66 -31.87
C ASP A 990 -2.44 -20.49 -30.92
N LYS A 991 -3.23 -21.55 -30.74
CA LYS A 991 -4.36 -21.56 -29.79
C LYS A 991 -3.89 -21.24 -28.36
N LEU A 992 -2.83 -21.92 -27.91
CA LEU A 992 -2.22 -21.69 -26.61
C LEU A 992 -1.55 -20.30 -26.52
N GLY A 993 -0.96 -19.80 -27.61
CA GLY A 993 -0.45 -18.44 -27.69
C GLY A 993 -1.53 -17.38 -27.42
N PHE A 994 -2.73 -17.55 -27.97
CA PHE A 994 -3.86 -16.66 -27.70
C PHE A 994 -4.36 -16.74 -26.26
N GLU A 995 -4.38 -17.93 -25.66
CA GLU A 995 -4.72 -18.05 -24.24
C GLU A 995 -3.72 -17.32 -23.36
N ARG A 996 -2.42 -17.49 -23.60
CA ARG A 996 -1.41 -16.75 -22.83
C ARG A 996 -1.54 -15.24 -23.02
N GLU A 997 -1.87 -14.79 -24.23
CA GLU A 997 -2.09 -13.37 -24.50
C GLU A 997 -3.27 -12.78 -23.70
N MET A 998 -4.37 -13.53 -23.60
CA MET A 998 -5.63 -13.07 -22.99
C MET A 998 -5.74 -13.36 -21.50
N LEU A 999 -5.27 -14.52 -21.07
CA LEU A 999 -5.37 -15.06 -19.70
C LEU A 999 -4.05 -14.95 -18.92
N GLY A 1000 -2.92 -14.75 -19.61
CA GLY A 1000 -1.58 -14.67 -19.00
C GLY A 1000 -0.83 -15.99 -18.92
N LEU A 1001 -1.48 -17.12 -19.19
CA LEU A 1001 -0.93 -18.48 -19.12
C LEU A 1001 -1.65 -19.43 -20.09
N TYR A 1002 -1.13 -20.65 -20.19
CA TYR A 1002 -1.79 -21.75 -20.88
C TYR A 1002 -2.83 -22.41 -19.97
N VAL A 1003 -4.12 -22.41 -20.37
CA VAL A 1003 -5.22 -22.84 -19.49
C VAL A 1003 -5.88 -24.13 -20.00
N SER A 1004 -6.12 -24.26 -21.30
CA SER A 1004 -6.78 -25.44 -21.85
C SER A 1004 -5.86 -26.67 -21.98
N ASP A 1005 -4.56 -26.46 -22.12
CA ASP A 1005 -3.57 -27.52 -22.39
C ASP A 1005 -2.14 -27.00 -22.07
N HIS A 1006 -1.18 -27.88 -21.78
CA HIS A 1006 0.22 -27.47 -21.55
C HIS A 1006 1.05 -27.61 -22.84
N PRO A 1007 2.02 -26.71 -23.14
CA PRO A 1007 2.90 -26.87 -24.31
C PRO A 1007 3.68 -28.18 -24.34
N LEU A 1008 3.95 -28.77 -23.16
CA LEU A 1008 4.63 -30.05 -23.02
C LEU A 1008 3.70 -31.28 -23.12
N GLN A 1009 2.39 -31.08 -23.13
CA GLN A 1009 1.42 -32.17 -23.12
C GLN A 1009 1.37 -32.83 -24.51
N GLY A 1010 1.75 -34.11 -24.56
CA GLY A 1010 2.03 -34.86 -25.79
C GLY A 1010 3.52 -35.03 -26.12
N LEU A 1011 4.41 -34.29 -25.43
CA LEU A 1011 5.87 -34.41 -25.57
C LEU A 1011 6.52 -35.30 -24.50
N GLY A 1012 5.74 -35.97 -23.64
CA GLY A 1012 6.24 -36.79 -22.54
C GLY A 1012 7.30 -37.82 -22.97
N GLY A 1013 7.05 -38.57 -24.05
CA GLY A 1013 8.02 -39.55 -24.55
C GLY A 1013 9.33 -38.95 -25.09
N ILE A 1014 9.32 -37.69 -25.53
CA ILE A 1014 10.54 -36.97 -25.96
C ILE A 1014 11.25 -36.40 -24.72
N LEU A 1015 10.51 -35.85 -23.76
CA LEU A 1015 11.08 -35.35 -22.50
C LEU A 1015 11.73 -36.48 -21.70
N ASP A 1016 11.09 -37.65 -21.60
CA ASP A 1016 11.62 -38.84 -20.92
C ASP A 1016 12.87 -39.40 -21.61
N GLN A 1017 13.04 -39.20 -22.92
CA GLN A 1017 14.25 -39.60 -23.64
C GLN A 1017 15.44 -38.67 -23.37
N HIS A 1018 15.15 -37.42 -23.00
CA HIS A 1018 16.15 -36.38 -22.77
C HIS A 1018 16.33 -36.02 -21.28
N ALA A 1019 15.61 -36.66 -20.38
CA ALA A 1019 15.71 -36.51 -18.93
C ALA A 1019 16.01 -37.85 -18.26
N ASP A 1020 16.97 -37.86 -17.33
CA ASP A 1020 17.26 -39.03 -16.49
C ASP A 1020 16.37 -39.06 -15.23
N HIS A 1021 15.82 -37.89 -14.88
CA HIS A 1021 14.98 -37.68 -13.70
C HIS A 1021 13.85 -36.69 -14.02
N SER A 1022 12.65 -36.97 -13.51
CA SER A 1022 11.61 -35.94 -13.45
C SER A 1022 11.96 -34.91 -12.37
N ILE A 1023 11.48 -33.68 -12.54
CA ILE A 1023 11.69 -32.61 -11.57
C ILE A 1023 11.09 -33.00 -10.22
N THR A 1024 9.90 -33.60 -10.21
CA THR A 1024 9.26 -34.13 -8.99
C THR A 1024 10.14 -35.13 -8.25
N SER A 1025 10.82 -36.03 -8.97
CA SER A 1025 11.70 -37.03 -8.34
C SER A 1025 12.91 -36.38 -7.65
N ILE A 1026 13.45 -35.29 -8.22
CA ILE A 1026 14.57 -34.55 -7.65
C ILE A 1026 14.13 -33.78 -6.41
N LEU A 1027 12.93 -33.18 -6.44
CA LEU A 1027 12.40 -32.38 -5.34
C LEU A 1027 11.97 -33.23 -4.12
N SER A 1028 11.72 -34.52 -4.32
CA SER A 1028 11.34 -35.43 -3.23
C SER A 1028 12.43 -35.57 -2.15
N ASP A 1029 12.00 -35.90 -0.92
CA ASP A 1029 12.89 -36.13 0.24
C ASP A 1029 13.83 -37.32 0.01
N ASP A 1030 13.38 -38.34 -0.75
CA ASP A 1030 14.17 -39.50 -1.19
C ASP A 1030 14.85 -39.28 -2.56
N GLY A 1031 14.86 -38.04 -3.06
CA GLY A 1031 15.37 -37.67 -4.37
C GLY A 1031 16.90 -37.69 -4.49
N ALA A 1032 17.41 -37.22 -5.63
CA ALA A 1032 18.85 -37.23 -5.90
C ALA A 1032 19.66 -36.49 -4.79
N PRO A 1033 20.75 -37.10 -4.25
CA PRO A 1033 21.54 -36.51 -3.16
C PRO A 1033 22.17 -35.16 -3.55
N ASP A 1034 22.53 -34.35 -2.56
CA ASP A 1034 23.26 -33.10 -2.81
C ASP A 1034 24.56 -33.36 -3.60
N GLY A 1035 24.82 -32.50 -4.57
CA GLY A 1035 25.98 -32.59 -5.43
C GLY A 1035 25.92 -33.66 -6.53
N SER A 1036 24.82 -34.41 -6.65
CA SER A 1036 24.58 -35.37 -7.73
C SER A 1036 24.42 -34.66 -9.08
N MET A 1037 24.82 -35.34 -10.16
CA MET A 1037 24.62 -34.86 -11.53
C MET A 1037 23.34 -35.47 -12.08
N VAL A 1038 22.42 -34.63 -12.51
CA VAL A 1038 21.12 -35.04 -13.07
C VAL A 1038 20.84 -34.31 -14.38
N THR A 1039 20.01 -34.92 -15.23
CA THR A 1039 19.50 -34.32 -16.45
C THR A 1039 17.99 -34.20 -16.34
N ILE A 1040 17.48 -32.99 -16.52
CA ILE A 1040 16.04 -32.69 -16.57
C ILE A 1040 15.67 -32.16 -17.95
N ALA A 1041 14.43 -32.39 -18.39
CA ALA A 1041 13.91 -31.80 -19.61
C ALA A 1041 12.58 -31.11 -19.32
N GLY A 1042 12.40 -29.90 -19.85
CA GLY A 1042 11.22 -29.10 -19.58
C GLY A 1042 11.19 -27.80 -20.37
N LEU A 1043 10.16 -27.00 -20.12
CA LEU A 1043 9.94 -25.69 -20.72
C LEU A 1043 10.57 -24.61 -19.85
N ILE A 1044 11.30 -23.67 -20.44
CA ILE A 1044 11.71 -22.45 -19.73
C ILE A 1044 10.49 -21.54 -19.55
N THR A 1045 10.03 -21.38 -18.31
CA THR A 1045 8.86 -20.56 -17.98
C THR A 1045 9.21 -19.17 -17.46
N SER A 1046 10.42 -19.01 -16.91
CA SER A 1046 10.96 -17.72 -16.49
C SER A 1046 12.45 -17.62 -16.78
N LEU A 1047 12.93 -16.43 -17.19
CA LEU A 1047 14.33 -16.15 -17.45
C LEU A 1047 14.75 -14.80 -16.85
N GLN A 1048 15.64 -14.82 -15.86
CA GLN A 1048 16.24 -13.62 -15.26
C GLN A 1048 17.73 -13.56 -15.53
N ARG A 1049 18.17 -12.56 -16.30
CA ARG A 1049 19.58 -12.28 -16.55
C ARG A 1049 20.11 -11.32 -15.47
N ARG A 1050 21.18 -11.70 -14.78
CA ARG A 1050 21.73 -10.95 -13.64
C ARG A 1050 23.25 -10.86 -13.72
N ILE A 1051 23.83 -9.95 -12.92
CA ILE A 1051 25.27 -9.78 -12.75
C ILE A 1051 25.62 -10.09 -11.30
N ALA A 1052 26.60 -10.96 -11.09
CA ALA A 1052 27.02 -11.38 -9.76
C ALA A 1052 27.76 -10.24 -9.03
N LYS A 1053 27.23 -9.81 -7.87
CA LYS A 1053 27.74 -8.65 -7.10
C LYS A 1053 29.23 -8.75 -6.72
N ASN A 1054 29.74 -9.96 -6.47
CA ASN A 1054 31.12 -10.16 -6.01
C ASN A 1054 32.14 -10.38 -7.15
N SER A 1055 31.69 -10.81 -8.33
CA SER A 1055 32.59 -11.23 -9.42
C SER A 1055 32.37 -10.49 -10.74
N GLY A 1056 31.30 -9.69 -10.87
CA GLY A 1056 30.97 -8.95 -12.10
C GLY A 1056 30.52 -9.83 -13.27
N ASN A 1057 30.49 -11.15 -13.11
CA ASN A 1057 30.13 -12.09 -14.17
C ASN A 1057 28.62 -12.13 -14.38
N ALA A 1058 28.19 -12.12 -15.65
CA ALA A 1058 26.81 -12.34 -16.03
C ALA A 1058 26.40 -13.81 -15.79
N TYR A 1059 25.19 -14.01 -15.30
CA TYR A 1059 24.57 -15.32 -15.09
C TYR A 1059 23.08 -15.24 -15.40
N ALA A 1060 22.45 -16.38 -15.66
CA ALA A 1060 21.00 -16.47 -15.76
C ALA A 1060 20.43 -17.36 -14.66
N ARG A 1061 19.26 -16.98 -14.16
CA ARG A 1061 18.40 -17.78 -13.30
C ARG A 1061 17.15 -18.09 -14.12
N CYS A 1062 16.93 -19.37 -14.41
CA CYS A 1062 15.77 -19.83 -15.16
C CYS A 1062 14.88 -20.68 -14.27
N GLU A 1063 13.59 -20.67 -14.53
CA GLU A 1063 12.66 -21.67 -14.02
C GLU A 1063 12.33 -22.64 -15.15
N ILE A 1064 12.53 -23.93 -14.91
CA ILE A 1064 12.23 -24.99 -15.88
C ILE A 1064 11.11 -25.83 -15.31
N GLU A 1065 10.05 -25.99 -16.09
CA GLU A 1065 8.84 -26.74 -15.74
C GLU A 1065 8.75 -28.01 -16.59
N ASP A 1066 8.50 -29.16 -15.97
CA ASP A 1066 8.07 -30.39 -16.64
C ASP A 1066 6.54 -30.58 -16.48
N LEU A 1067 6.00 -31.75 -16.82
CA LEU A 1067 4.54 -31.99 -16.71
C LEU A 1067 4.04 -32.08 -15.26
N ALA A 1068 4.92 -32.15 -14.27
CA ALA A 1068 4.57 -32.48 -12.88
C ALA A 1068 5.13 -31.48 -11.84
N ALA A 1069 6.21 -30.76 -12.12
CA ALA A 1069 6.82 -29.79 -11.21
C ALA A 1069 7.71 -28.76 -11.94
N SER A 1070 8.11 -27.69 -11.24
CA SER A 1070 9.13 -26.74 -11.69
C SER A 1070 10.36 -26.75 -10.76
N MET A 1071 11.52 -26.42 -11.30
CA MET A 1071 12.75 -26.26 -10.53
C MET A 1071 13.57 -25.07 -11.04
N GLU A 1072 14.21 -24.38 -10.10
CA GLU A 1072 15.13 -23.30 -10.40
C GLU A 1072 16.47 -23.84 -10.91
N VAL A 1073 16.92 -23.28 -12.04
CA VAL A 1073 18.15 -23.65 -12.72
C VAL A 1073 19.04 -22.42 -12.90
N MET A 1074 20.28 -22.52 -12.43
CA MET A 1074 21.25 -21.44 -12.43
C MET A 1074 22.33 -21.69 -13.49
N PHE A 1075 22.49 -20.75 -14.42
CA PHE A 1075 23.52 -20.77 -15.47
C PHE A 1075 24.61 -19.76 -15.13
N PHE A 1076 25.76 -20.21 -14.64
CA PHE A 1076 26.89 -19.34 -14.30
C PHE A 1076 27.87 -19.15 -15.47
N GLY A 1077 28.71 -18.10 -15.39
CA GLY A 1077 29.45 -17.49 -16.50
C GLY A 1077 30.03 -18.41 -17.57
N GLN A 1078 30.74 -19.49 -17.22
CA GLN A 1078 31.35 -20.39 -18.22
C GLN A 1078 30.31 -21.14 -19.09
N VAL A 1079 29.14 -21.42 -18.52
CA VAL A 1079 28.02 -22.10 -19.20
C VAL A 1079 27.08 -21.08 -19.84
N TYR A 1080 26.86 -19.95 -19.18
CA TYR A 1080 25.94 -18.90 -19.64
C TYR A 1080 26.44 -18.18 -20.91
N GLY A 1081 27.73 -17.84 -20.99
CA GLY A 1081 28.28 -17.05 -22.10
C GLY A 1081 27.91 -17.58 -23.50
N PRO A 1082 28.16 -18.87 -23.80
CA PRO A 1082 27.83 -19.48 -25.09
C PRO A 1082 26.33 -19.61 -25.39
N ILE A 1083 25.47 -19.75 -24.38
CA ILE A 1083 24.02 -20.03 -24.55
C ILE A 1083 23.14 -18.80 -24.31
N ALA A 1084 23.71 -17.66 -23.94
CA ALA A 1084 22.96 -16.47 -23.52
C ALA A 1084 21.93 -15.98 -24.58
N THR A 1085 22.25 -16.14 -25.86
CA THR A 1085 21.37 -15.79 -26.99
C THR A 1085 20.34 -16.87 -27.32
N LEU A 1086 20.55 -18.11 -26.86
CA LEU A 1086 19.66 -19.24 -27.06
C LEU A 1086 18.58 -19.28 -25.98
N LEU A 1087 18.90 -18.85 -24.76
CA LEU A 1087 17.94 -18.80 -23.66
C LEU A 1087 16.80 -17.82 -23.96
N ALA A 1088 15.61 -18.37 -24.13
CA ALA A 1088 14.35 -17.69 -24.29
C ALA A 1088 13.26 -18.40 -23.49
N GLU A 1089 12.24 -17.66 -23.08
CA GLU A 1089 11.00 -18.26 -22.57
C GLU A 1089 10.35 -19.13 -23.66
N ASP A 1090 9.60 -20.14 -23.23
CA ASP A 1090 8.94 -21.16 -24.07
C ASP A 1090 9.86 -22.08 -24.87
N LEU A 1091 11.16 -22.01 -24.61
CA LEU A 1091 12.11 -22.95 -25.19
C LEU A 1091 12.05 -24.26 -24.40
N VAL A 1092 11.76 -25.36 -25.10
CA VAL A 1092 11.94 -26.71 -24.55
C VAL A 1092 13.43 -27.00 -24.52
N VAL A 1093 13.94 -27.36 -23.35
CA VAL A 1093 15.37 -27.60 -23.11
C VAL A 1093 15.57 -28.85 -22.29
N ALA A 1094 16.67 -29.54 -22.54
CA ALA A 1094 17.21 -30.55 -21.65
C ALA A 1094 18.49 -30.00 -21.02
N VAL A 1095 18.51 -29.95 -19.69
CA VAL A 1095 19.57 -29.34 -18.89
C VAL A 1095 20.20 -30.39 -17.99
N ARG A 1096 21.51 -30.55 -18.15
CA ARG A 1096 22.33 -31.35 -17.26
C ARG A 1096 23.00 -30.44 -16.25
N GLY A 1097 22.84 -30.74 -14.97
CA GLY A 1097 23.36 -29.90 -13.90
C GLY A 1097 23.61 -30.64 -12.61
N ARG A 1098 24.26 -29.94 -11.69
CA ARG A 1098 24.56 -30.43 -10.37
C ARG A 1098 23.47 -29.99 -9.40
N VAL A 1099 22.83 -30.94 -8.73
CA VAL A 1099 21.83 -30.66 -7.68
C VAL A 1099 22.54 -29.96 -6.52
N GLN A 1100 21.96 -28.86 -6.06
CA GLN A 1100 22.33 -28.17 -4.84
C GLN A 1100 21.13 -28.17 -3.90
N ARG A 1101 21.22 -28.96 -2.84
CA ARG A 1101 20.29 -28.90 -1.71
C ARG A 1101 20.87 -27.98 -0.65
N ARG A 1102 20.13 -26.97 -0.25
CA ARG A 1102 20.56 -26.02 0.78
C ARG A 1102 19.93 -26.34 2.12
N ASP A 1103 20.56 -25.87 3.19
CA ASP A 1103 20.10 -26.06 4.58
C ASP A 1103 18.70 -25.45 4.83
N ASP A 1104 18.25 -24.54 3.96
CA ASP A 1104 16.92 -23.93 3.97
C ASP A 1104 15.82 -24.79 3.29
N GLY A 1105 16.17 -26.02 2.89
CA GLY A 1105 15.27 -26.96 2.22
C GLY A 1105 15.02 -26.67 0.74
N SER A 1106 15.67 -25.65 0.16
CA SER A 1106 15.58 -25.38 -1.28
C SER A 1106 16.48 -26.33 -2.08
N VAL A 1107 15.94 -26.79 -3.21
CA VAL A 1107 16.66 -27.62 -4.18
C VAL A 1107 16.78 -26.83 -5.47
N THR A 1108 18.01 -26.58 -5.89
CA THR A 1108 18.33 -25.83 -7.12
C THR A 1108 19.27 -26.65 -8.00
N LEU A 1109 19.24 -26.41 -9.30
CA LEU A 1109 20.14 -27.06 -10.24
C LEU A 1109 21.16 -26.07 -10.77
N ASN A 1110 22.45 -26.34 -10.54
CA ASN A 1110 23.52 -25.58 -11.16
C ASN A 1110 23.83 -26.18 -12.54
N ALA A 1111 23.39 -25.51 -13.60
CA ALA A 1111 23.49 -26.02 -14.97
C ALA A 1111 24.95 -26.09 -15.42
N GLN A 1112 25.33 -27.24 -15.97
CA GLN A 1112 26.61 -27.46 -16.62
C GLN A 1112 26.51 -27.48 -18.14
N GLU A 1113 25.37 -27.93 -18.67
CA GLU A 1113 25.13 -28.09 -20.10
C GLU A 1113 23.65 -27.88 -20.42
N LEU A 1114 23.36 -27.28 -21.58
CA LEU A 1114 22.01 -27.10 -22.11
C LEU A 1114 21.96 -27.62 -23.55
N THR A 1115 20.96 -28.43 -23.82
CA THR A 1115 20.63 -28.94 -25.16
C THR A 1115 19.19 -28.58 -25.50
N ILE A 1116 18.93 -28.26 -26.77
CA ILE A 1116 17.57 -28.02 -27.27
C ILE A 1116 17.14 -29.32 -27.96
N PRO A 1117 16.15 -30.05 -27.43
CA PRO A 1117 15.65 -31.27 -28.06
C PRO A 1117 15.08 -30.97 -29.45
N ASP A 1118 15.34 -31.84 -30.42
CA ASP A 1118 14.70 -31.74 -31.74
C ASP A 1118 13.28 -32.28 -31.63
N LEU A 1119 12.29 -31.38 -31.79
CA LEU A 1119 10.88 -31.70 -31.69
C LEU A 1119 10.30 -32.23 -33.02
N SER A 1120 11.11 -32.29 -34.09
CA SER A 1120 10.67 -32.65 -35.45
C SER A 1120 10.91 -34.11 -35.84
N ASP A 1121 11.84 -34.81 -35.17
CA ASP A 1121 12.18 -36.20 -35.47
C ASP A 1121 11.52 -37.19 -34.51
N GLY A 1122 10.64 -38.03 -35.04
CA GLY A 1122 10.06 -39.16 -34.31
C GLY A 1122 11.10 -40.24 -34.02
N LEU A 1123 11.08 -40.74 -32.77
CA LEU A 1123 11.65 -42.02 -32.30
C LEU A 1123 13.00 -42.42 -32.93
N THR A 1124 14.06 -41.67 -32.64
CA THR A 1124 15.46 -42.07 -32.95
C THR A 1124 16.08 -42.94 -31.83
N GLY A 1125 15.28 -43.79 -31.21
CA GLY A 1125 15.69 -44.73 -30.16
C GLY A 1125 15.63 -46.20 -30.61
N PRO A 1126 16.26 -47.13 -29.87
CA PRO A 1126 16.08 -48.56 -30.09
C PRO A 1126 14.62 -48.97 -29.82
N VAL A 1127 14.06 -49.82 -30.67
CA VAL A 1127 12.72 -50.39 -30.43
C VAL A 1127 12.82 -51.30 -29.22
N THR A 1128 12.15 -50.92 -28.12
CA THR A 1128 12.20 -51.68 -26.86
C THR A 1128 10.92 -52.51 -26.72
N LEU A 1129 11.10 -53.82 -26.60
CA LEU A 1129 10.01 -54.80 -26.47
C LEU A 1129 9.93 -55.33 -25.05
N THR A 1130 8.78 -55.22 -24.41
CA THR A 1130 8.53 -55.73 -23.06
C THR A 1130 7.85 -57.10 -23.11
N LEU A 1131 8.47 -58.12 -22.50
CA LEU A 1131 7.95 -59.49 -22.43
C LEU A 1131 8.13 -60.08 -21.02
N PRO A 1132 7.06 -60.52 -20.34
CA PRO A 1132 7.20 -61.25 -19.07
C PRO A 1132 8.04 -62.51 -19.24
N SER A 1133 9.00 -62.75 -18.33
CA SER A 1133 9.98 -63.83 -18.48
C SER A 1133 9.36 -65.22 -18.62
N PHE A 1134 8.18 -65.46 -18.02
CA PHE A 1134 7.47 -66.73 -18.14
C PHE A 1134 6.78 -66.94 -19.51
N LYS A 1135 6.60 -65.88 -20.30
CA LYS A 1135 6.06 -65.93 -21.67
C LYS A 1135 7.15 -66.06 -22.74
N ALA A 1136 8.42 -65.91 -22.38
CA ALA A 1136 9.57 -66.07 -23.28
C ALA A 1136 9.87 -67.56 -23.56
N THR A 1137 8.90 -68.27 -24.14
CA THR A 1137 9.06 -69.66 -24.57
C THR A 1137 9.79 -69.74 -25.91
N GLU A 1138 10.36 -70.90 -26.23
CA GLU A 1138 11.05 -71.12 -27.51
C GLU A 1138 10.16 -70.80 -28.71
N ALA A 1139 8.88 -71.19 -28.66
CA ALA A 1139 7.91 -70.88 -29.70
C ALA A 1139 7.70 -69.36 -29.86
N MET A 1140 7.48 -68.65 -28.76
CA MET A 1140 7.24 -67.20 -28.76
C MET A 1140 8.46 -66.41 -29.26
N VAL A 1141 9.66 -66.77 -28.79
CA VAL A 1141 10.90 -66.08 -29.21
C VAL A 1141 11.24 -66.38 -30.66
N THR A 1142 10.95 -67.59 -31.16
CA THR A 1142 11.12 -67.94 -32.57
C THR A 1142 10.17 -67.14 -33.46
N GLU A 1143 8.90 -67.02 -33.07
CA GLU A 1143 7.90 -66.27 -33.81
C GLU A 1143 8.19 -64.77 -33.79
N LEU A 1144 8.65 -64.24 -32.64
CA LEU A 1144 9.15 -62.87 -32.54
C LEU A 1144 10.34 -62.63 -33.48
N GLY A 1145 11.30 -63.56 -33.52
CA GLY A 1145 12.41 -63.50 -34.44
C GLY A 1145 11.97 -63.47 -35.91
N ASN A 1146 10.91 -64.20 -36.27
CA ASN A 1146 10.33 -64.17 -37.61
C ASN A 1146 9.68 -62.81 -37.92
N VAL A 1147 8.89 -62.26 -36.99
CA VAL A 1147 8.27 -60.93 -37.15
C VAL A 1147 9.34 -59.86 -37.36
N LEU A 1148 10.40 -59.84 -36.55
CA LEU A 1148 11.48 -58.87 -36.68
C LEU A 1148 12.23 -59.00 -38.02
N LYS A 1149 12.43 -60.24 -38.52
CA LYS A 1149 13.08 -60.50 -39.81
C LYS A 1149 12.23 -60.07 -41.02
N VAL A 1150 10.92 -60.00 -40.89
CA VAL A 1150 9.98 -59.55 -41.94
C VAL A 1150 10.02 -58.03 -42.12
N HIS A 1151 10.47 -57.29 -41.10
CA HIS A 1151 10.54 -55.83 -41.08
C HIS A 1151 11.98 -55.29 -40.96
N PRO A 1152 12.90 -55.64 -41.88
CA PRO A 1152 14.32 -55.29 -41.73
C PRO A 1152 14.55 -53.77 -41.78
N GLY A 1153 15.49 -53.29 -40.98
CA GLY A 1153 15.91 -51.89 -41.00
C GLY A 1153 17.21 -51.66 -40.24
N THR A 1154 17.48 -50.40 -39.89
CA THR A 1154 18.74 -49.99 -39.25
C THR A 1154 18.60 -49.80 -37.73
N THR A 1155 17.39 -49.79 -37.18
CA THR A 1155 17.12 -49.51 -35.77
C THR A 1155 17.34 -50.76 -34.92
N GLU A 1156 18.04 -50.59 -33.81
CA GLU A 1156 18.32 -51.68 -32.86
C GLU A 1156 17.05 -52.09 -32.10
N VAL A 1157 16.95 -53.38 -31.78
CA VAL A 1157 15.85 -53.91 -30.96
C VAL A 1157 16.40 -54.37 -29.61
N ARG A 1158 15.78 -53.89 -28.53
CA ARG A 1158 16.06 -54.32 -27.15
C ARG A 1158 14.86 -55.09 -26.62
N MET A 1159 15.10 -56.16 -25.86
CA MET A 1159 14.07 -56.94 -25.20
C MET A 1159 14.19 -56.80 -23.69
N LYS A 1160 13.17 -56.22 -23.08
CA LYS A 1160 12.99 -56.02 -21.64
C LYS A 1160 12.21 -57.21 -21.08
N LEU A 1161 12.93 -58.15 -20.46
CA LEU A 1161 12.36 -59.30 -19.79
C LEU A 1161 11.99 -58.94 -18.35
N THR A 1162 10.69 -58.90 -18.05
CA THR A 1162 10.19 -58.59 -16.71
C THR A 1162 10.05 -59.87 -15.87
N LYS A 1163 10.83 -59.96 -14.79
CA LYS A 1163 10.71 -60.97 -13.73
C LYS A 1163 9.99 -60.35 -12.53
N ASN A 1164 9.49 -61.16 -11.59
CA ASN A 1164 8.73 -60.67 -10.42
C ASN A 1164 9.48 -59.65 -9.53
N ARG A 1165 10.82 -59.58 -9.57
CA ARG A 1165 11.64 -58.70 -8.73
C ARG A 1165 12.80 -58.02 -9.46
N SER A 1166 12.92 -58.22 -10.77
CA SER A 1166 14.04 -57.66 -11.56
C SER A 1166 13.66 -57.52 -13.03
N VAL A 1167 14.33 -56.61 -13.72
CA VAL A 1167 14.18 -56.42 -15.17
C VAL A 1167 15.53 -56.69 -15.81
N GLU A 1168 15.56 -57.56 -16.82
CA GLU A 1168 16.74 -57.81 -17.64
C GLU A 1168 16.53 -57.22 -19.03
N ILE A 1169 17.46 -56.40 -19.50
CA ILE A 1169 17.41 -55.78 -20.82
C ILE A 1169 18.46 -56.47 -21.70
N LEU A 1170 18.00 -57.09 -22.78
CA LEU A 1170 18.83 -57.80 -23.75
C LEU A 1170 18.85 -57.04 -25.07
N GLN A 1171 20.03 -56.75 -25.61
CA GLN A 1171 20.17 -56.26 -26.98
C GLN A 1171 20.15 -57.45 -27.94
N LEU A 1172 19.26 -57.41 -28.94
CA LEU A 1172 19.18 -58.48 -29.94
C LEU A 1172 20.31 -58.37 -30.98
N SER A 1173 20.65 -59.50 -31.60
CA SER A 1173 21.66 -59.58 -32.66
C SER A 1173 21.35 -58.59 -33.79
N PRO A 1174 22.37 -58.01 -34.48
CA PRO A 1174 22.17 -57.09 -35.60
C PRO A 1174 21.27 -57.61 -36.73
N GLU A 1175 21.14 -58.93 -36.88
CA GLU A 1175 20.22 -59.57 -37.84
C GLU A 1175 18.73 -59.32 -37.55
N PHE A 1176 18.39 -58.82 -36.36
CA PHE A 1176 17.04 -58.47 -35.93
C PHE A 1176 16.81 -56.96 -35.87
N ARG A 1177 17.65 -56.15 -36.53
CA ARG A 1177 17.41 -54.71 -36.67
C ARG A 1177 16.20 -54.46 -37.57
N VAL A 1178 15.38 -53.48 -37.20
CA VAL A 1178 14.07 -53.25 -37.81
C VAL A 1178 13.90 -51.82 -38.30
N ASN A 1179 12.90 -51.60 -39.16
CA ASN A 1179 12.42 -50.28 -39.52
C ASN A 1179 11.15 -49.97 -38.70
N PRO A 1180 11.19 -49.01 -37.74
CA PRO A 1180 10.06 -48.73 -36.85
C PRO A 1180 8.92 -48.04 -37.60
N ASN A 1181 7.98 -48.84 -38.11
CA ASN A 1181 6.81 -48.36 -38.83
C ASN A 1181 5.52 -48.94 -38.22
N PRO A 1182 4.33 -48.37 -38.55
CA PRO A 1182 3.07 -48.85 -38.00
C PRO A 1182 2.75 -50.32 -38.29
N ALA A 1183 3.27 -50.89 -39.40
CA ALA A 1183 3.06 -52.29 -39.75
C ALA A 1183 3.81 -53.23 -38.79
N LEU A 1184 5.08 -52.95 -38.49
CA LEU A 1184 5.86 -53.66 -37.48
C LEU A 1184 5.17 -53.59 -36.10
N PHE A 1185 4.71 -52.41 -35.68
CA PHE A 1185 4.06 -52.26 -34.38
C PHE A 1185 2.72 -52.99 -34.30
N GLY A 1186 1.98 -53.09 -35.41
CA GLY A 1186 0.80 -53.92 -35.51
C GLY A 1186 1.11 -55.40 -35.25
N ASP A 1187 2.08 -55.95 -35.97
CA ASP A 1187 2.46 -57.36 -35.86
C ASP A 1187 3.01 -57.71 -34.47
N LEU A 1188 3.81 -56.81 -33.87
CA LEU A 1188 4.32 -56.98 -32.51
C LEU A 1188 3.20 -56.96 -31.45
N LYS A 1189 2.22 -56.06 -31.59
CA LYS A 1189 1.06 -56.00 -30.68
C LYS A 1189 0.17 -57.24 -30.79
N VAL A 1190 0.04 -57.81 -31.99
CA VAL A 1190 -0.68 -59.09 -32.19
C VAL A 1190 0.05 -60.23 -31.49
N LEU A 1191 1.38 -60.28 -31.60
CA LEU A 1191 2.17 -61.38 -31.05
C LEU A 1191 2.38 -61.29 -29.53
N LEU A 1192 2.78 -60.12 -29.02
CA LEU A 1192 3.21 -59.92 -27.64
C LEU A 1192 2.14 -59.25 -26.76
N GLY A 1193 1.09 -58.70 -27.38
CA GLY A 1193 0.02 -57.95 -26.73
C GLY A 1193 0.16 -56.43 -26.89
N PRO A 1194 -0.92 -55.66 -26.65
CA PRO A 1194 -0.98 -54.22 -26.92
C PRO A 1194 0.03 -53.39 -26.12
N SER A 1195 0.53 -53.90 -24.99
CA SER A 1195 1.46 -53.24 -24.07
C SER A 1195 2.93 -53.66 -24.27
N CYS A 1196 3.27 -54.24 -25.42
CA CYS A 1196 4.61 -54.80 -25.66
C CYS A 1196 5.66 -53.79 -26.12
N LEU A 1197 5.25 -52.58 -26.52
CA LEU A 1197 6.13 -51.53 -27.01
C LEU A 1197 6.21 -50.46 -25.92
N ASP A 1198 7.43 -50.18 -25.46
CA ASP A 1198 7.74 -49.06 -24.56
C ASP A 1198 7.96 -47.76 -25.37
#